data_AF-A0A815HUF3-F1
#
_entry.id   AF-A0A815HUF3-F1
#
_cell.length_a   1.000
_cell.length_b   1.000
_cell.length_c   1.000
_cell.angle_alpha   90.00
_cell.angle_beta   90.00
_cell.angle_gamma   90.00
#
_symmetry.space_group_name_H-M   'P 1'
#
loop_
_entity.id
_entity.type
_entity.pdbx_description
1 polymer ?
#
loop_
_entity_poly.entity_id
_entity_poly.type
_entity_poly.pdbx_seq_one_letter_code
_entity_poly.pdbx_strand_id
1 'polypeptide(L)'
;MDYPTSNRVPPPPMHHQIPSHPSHPMHHPQHPLLSNQLQPINPETHTSMWLDDPYAVSNASVSQRDSGFNSRAASLRSIDSTVTNTTGPLHHGTTTPGYEPIPPPPPLPPDHENIHPQYTEMQPAPVPQSRPEPSQVLPELLNLIMEDDPVIVREAVSLTHVLVKEGGEGRSEVIRNRNIIHALLESFSKDSGDGKLIFVLASFFHGLSQQQEGLRAILDCGGIPRLIQILDSPDSTVNFVITALHNFLIVLQEQSANEIDRCNGTQSFINLLHSTSDKLLTLVSDCLLKMSIYNLNSKLFIQNSEECVQRLLSIFDTTKYDKLLLTISKLFPIISSGNEIIKRVFLQLNALSIFEKQIRVTKSIRIRHNCLIALRNISDQATRMRDVDSLIQQLAAILLTDDHQSILCSLGILSNLTADNRINKSLLVKLNGVQTLMQKLMMNADGNDDLIEAALCTLRHVTARHDLENEARESIRKSYGIGNIVKLLRDKNFKEHWGIIKATVGLIKNLSLSPTIIAQLCEQNAVRRLIELLINVDRERTKIFDENKQYLRQFDIMIEIILGALNNLVKDSSCKSIIKEMNCTSIVIRYSNMPSCTLQQISSILLKELNVDRDRNQLSDLSSHQQLNNNNHMMDSRHIRQQ
;
A
#
# COMPACT_ATOMS: atom_id res chain seq x y z
N MET A 1 -43.55 3.30 -31.97
CA MET A 1 -44.70 2.80 -32.75
C MET A 1 -45.42 1.70 -32.01
N ASP A 2 -46.42 1.96 -31.15
CA ASP A 2 -46.67 3.13 -30.27
C ASP A 2 -47.63 2.72 -29.14
N TYR A 3 -47.57 3.41 -28.01
CA TYR A 3 -48.58 3.35 -26.94
C TYR A 3 -49.64 4.46 -27.15
N PRO A 4 -50.84 4.28 -26.59
CA PRO A 4 -51.28 5.26 -25.59
C PRO A 4 -51.93 4.64 -24.33
N THR A 5 -52.26 5.49 -23.36
CA THR A 5 -52.71 5.16 -21.99
C THR A 5 -54.07 5.81 -21.65
N SER A 6 -54.76 5.33 -20.59
CA SER A 6 -55.38 6.18 -19.52
C SER A 6 -56.57 5.52 -18.74
N ASN A 7 -56.37 5.34 -17.43
CA ASN A 7 -57.28 5.51 -16.26
C ASN A 7 -58.81 5.29 -16.30
N ARG A 8 -59.34 4.54 -15.31
CA ARG A 8 -60.40 4.97 -14.32
C ARG A 8 -60.63 3.97 -13.15
N VAL A 9 -61.19 4.47 -12.03
CA VAL A 9 -61.36 3.91 -10.65
C VAL A 9 -62.56 4.68 -9.98
N PRO A 10 -63.37 4.25 -8.96
CA PRO A 10 -63.28 3.26 -7.86
C PRO A 10 -64.37 2.13 -7.99
N PRO A 11 -65.19 1.57 -7.02
CA PRO A 11 -65.56 1.84 -5.59
C PRO A 11 -65.37 0.62 -4.59
N PRO A 12 -65.88 0.60 -3.32
CA PRO A 12 -65.52 -0.37 -2.24
C PRO A 12 -66.67 -1.26 -1.69
N PRO A 13 -66.45 -2.02 -0.57
CA PRO A 13 -67.28 -1.78 0.65
C PRO A 13 -66.50 -1.85 2.01
N MET A 14 -67.23 -1.98 3.15
CA MET A 14 -66.86 -1.51 4.51
C MET A 14 -66.43 -2.58 5.56
N HIS A 15 -65.98 -2.08 6.73
CA HIS A 15 -65.63 -2.80 7.97
C HIS A 15 -66.75 -3.65 8.62
N HIS A 16 -66.35 -4.69 9.36
CA HIS A 16 -66.80 -5.00 10.74
C HIS A 16 -65.62 -5.69 11.48
N GLN A 17 -65.02 -5.05 12.49
CA GLN A 17 -65.25 -5.20 13.95
C GLN A 17 -64.46 -6.33 14.64
N ILE A 18 -63.90 -6.01 15.81
CA ILE A 18 -63.01 -6.82 16.67
C ILE A 18 -63.76 -7.18 17.97
N PRO A 19 -63.45 -8.31 18.61
CA PRO A 19 -63.35 -8.28 20.08
C PRO A 19 -62.16 -9.06 20.69
N SER A 20 -61.48 -8.40 21.63
CA SER A 20 -60.79 -8.92 22.84
C SER A 20 -59.75 -10.06 22.78
N HIS A 21 -58.58 -9.80 23.37
CA HIS A 21 -57.60 -10.79 23.86
C HIS A 21 -58.14 -11.68 25.01
N PRO A 22 -57.47 -12.83 25.29
CA PRO A 22 -56.56 -12.90 26.44
C PRO A 22 -55.12 -13.34 26.07
N SER A 23 -54.29 -13.64 27.08
CA SER A 23 -52.82 -13.54 27.02
C SER A 23 -52.02 -14.82 27.35
N HIS A 24 -50.90 -15.02 26.64
CA HIS A 24 -49.73 -15.89 26.95
C HIS A 24 -49.95 -17.43 27.03
N PRO A 25 -48.88 -18.24 26.93
CA PRO A 25 -47.63 -18.07 26.15
C PRO A 25 -47.36 -19.27 25.21
N MET A 26 -46.80 -19.04 24.02
CA MET A 26 -46.40 -20.11 23.10
C MET A 26 -44.90 -20.45 23.21
N HIS A 27 -44.60 -21.75 23.29
CA HIS A 27 -43.23 -22.26 23.22
C HIS A 27 -42.61 -22.05 21.83
N HIS A 28 -41.31 -21.76 21.78
CA HIS A 28 -40.51 -21.93 20.55
C HIS A 28 -40.24 -23.42 20.29
N PRO A 29 -40.59 -23.96 19.11
CA PRO A 29 -40.02 -25.21 18.62
C PRO A 29 -38.60 -24.96 18.11
N GLN A 30 -37.63 -25.72 18.59
CA GLN A 30 -36.28 -25.73 18.02
C GLN A 30 -36.29 -26.50 16.69
N HIS A 31 -35.65 -25.95 15.66
CA HIS A 31 -35.28 -26.70 14.45
C HIS A 31 -33.75 -26.80 14.34
N PRO A 32 -33.21 -27.87 13.71
CA PRO A 32 -31.90 -28.40 14.05
C PRO A 32 -30.72 -27.69 13.38
N LEU A 33 -29.56 -27.79 14.04
CA LEU A 33 -28.25 -27.36 13.55
C LEU A 33 -27.84 -28.15 12.30
N LEU A 34 -27.59 -27.45 11.18
CA LEU A 34 -26.87 -28.00 10.04
C LEU A 34 -25.38 -27.64 10.13
N SER A 35 -24.57 -28.64 10.47
CA SER A 35 -23.14 -28.53 10.75
C SER A 35 -22.26 -28.52 9.50
N ASN A 36 -22.22 -27.40 8.78
CA ASN A 36 -21.25 -27.19 7.69
C ASN A 36 -19.85 -26.88 8.26
N GLN A 37 -18.97 -27.88 8.28
CA GLN A 37 -17.56 -27.73 8.62
C GLN A 37 -16.78 -27.02 7.49
N LEU A 38 -16.72 -25.69 7.54
CA LEU A 38 -15.70 -24.93 6.81
C LEU A 38 -14.37 -25.04 7.57
N GLN A 39 -13.38 -25.72 6.98
CA GLN A 39 -12.01 -25.71 7.51
C GLN A 39 -11.42 -24.29 7.43
N PRO A 40 -10.71 -23.81 8.48
CA PRO A 40 -10.08 -22.50 8.44
C PRO A 40 -8.99 -22.46 7.37
N ILE A 41 -9.08 -21.47 6.48
CA ILE A 41 -8.03 -21.18 5.49
C ILE A 41 -6.82 -20.65 6.26
N ASN A 42 -5.66 -21.30 6.11
CA ASN A 42 -4.48 -21.04 6.92
C ASN A 42 -3.66 -19.85 6.39
N PRO A 43 -3.58 -18.71 7.09
CA PRO A 43 -2.90 -17.51 6.59
C PRO A 43 -1.39 -17.56 6.89
N GLU A 44 -0.62 -18.13 5.95
CA GLU A 44 0.86 -18.19 6.02
C GLU A 44 1.51 -17.50 4.79
N THR A 45 1.45 -16.17 4.74
CA THR A 45 2.24 -15.35 3.79
C THR A 45 3.15 -14.38 4.56
N HIS A 46 4.44 -14.71 4.57
CA HIS A 46 5.57 -13.95 5.13
C HIS A 46 5.55 -13.71 6.65
N THR A 47 6.54 -14.29 7.35
CA THR A 47 6.95 -13.91 8.70
C THR A 47 8.46 -14.08 8.78
N SER A 48 9.19 -12.98 8.93
CA SER A 48 10.65 -13.01 9.09
C SER A 48 11.00 -13.60 10.46
N MET A 49 11.67 -14.75 10.48
CA MET A 49 11.80 -15.59 11.69
C MET A 49 12.92 -15.14 12.66
N TRP A 50 13.66 -14.07 12.36
CA TRP A 50 14.81 -13.61 13.15
C TRP A 50 14.89 -12.08 13.20
N LEU A 51 14.78 -11.53 14.40
CA LEU A 51 15.26 -10.20 14.83
C LEU A 51 15.43 -10.31 16.35
N ASP A 52 16.67 -10.40 16.83
CA ASP A 52 16.96 -10.39 18.26
C ASP A 52 16.75 -8.98 18.85
N ASP A 53 16.32 -8.88 20.10
CA ASP A 53 15.83 -7.64 20.73
C ASP A 53 16.75 -7.16 21.88
N PRO A 54 17.61 -6.14 21.66
CA PRO A 54 18.65 -5.74 22.61
C PRO A 54 18.27 -4.49 23.44
N TYR A 55 17.20 -4.58 24.25
CA TYR A 55 16.83 -3.52 25.21
C TYR A 55 16.84 -3.99 26.68
N ALA A 56 18.04 -4.33 27.17
CA ALA A 56 18.34 -4.44 28.60
C ALA A 56 19.45 -3.44 28.98
N VAL A 57 19.22 -2.63 30.03
CA VAL A 57 20.06 -1.46 30.34
C VAL A 57 21.10 -1.76 31.43
N SER A 58 22.39 -1.57 31.10
CA SER A 58 23.44 -1.22 32.07
C SER A 58 24.63 -0.53 31.37
N ASN A 59 25.40 0.28 32.11
CA ASN A 59 26.38 1.22 31.56
C ASN A 59 27.82 0.65 31.50
N ALA A 60 28.56 0.88 30.40
CA ALA A 60 29.98 1.29 30.44
C ALA A 60 30.59 1.65 29.05
N SER A 61 31.34 2.76 29.02
CA SER A 61 32.51 3.09 28.16
C SER A 61 32.66 2.53 26.72
N VAL A 62 32.27 3.37 25.75
CA VAL A 62 33.01 3.78 24.52
C VAL A 62 34.23 2.94 24.06
N SER A 63 34.15 2.35 22.86
CA SER A 63 35.20 2.43 21.83
C SER A 63 34.60 2.20 20.41
N GLN A 64 35.37 2.43 19.35
CA GLN A 64 34.89 2.51 17.96
C GLN A 64 35.04 1.19 17.18
N ARG A 65 34.06 0.80 16.36
CA ARG A 65 34.16 0.76 14.86
C ARG A 65 33.01 0.02 14.14
N ASP A 66 32.87 0.38 12.86
CA ASP A 66 32.37 -0.35 11.69
C ASP A 66 30.89 -0.84 11.54
N SER A 67 30.38 -0.57 10.33
CA SER A 67 29.32 -1.25 9.57
C SER A 67 28.04 -1.77 10.27
N GLY A 68 26.90 -1.14 9.99
CA GLY A 68 25.56 -1.68 10.29
C GLY A 68 24.53 -1.42 9.19
N PHE A 69 24.35 -2.38 8.27
CA PHE A 69 23.12 -2.48 7.47
C PHE A 69 22.00 -3.00 8.36
N ASN A 70 20.81 -2.40 8.32
CA ASN A 70 19.69 -2.81 9.19
C ASN A 70 18.37 -2.85 8.40
N SER A 71 17.93 -4.06 8.05
CA SER A 71 16.74 -4.34 7.23
C SER A 71 15.45 -4.21 8.03
N ARG A 72 14.84 -3.03 8.00
CA ARG A 72 13.45 -2.82 8.45
C ARG A 72 12.46 -2.90 7.27
N ALA A 73 11.21 -3.22 7.59
CA ALA A 73 10.10 -3.23 6.64
C ALA A 73 10.03 -1.94 5.82
N ALA A 74 9.63 -2.05 4.55
CA ALA A 74 9.72 -1.00 3.53
C ALA A 74 8.81 0.23 3.81
N SER A 75 9.25 1.07 4.74
CA SER A 75 8.70 2.41 4.94
C SER A 75 9.09 3.30 3.77
N LEU A 76 8.12 4.01 3.21
CA LEU A 76 8.30 4.93 2.08
C LEU A 76 9.13 6.14 2.50
N ARG A 77 10.47 6.04 2.39
CA ARG A 77 11.33 7.23 2.47
C ARG A 77 11.13 8.12 1.25
N SER A 78 11.12 9.42 1.49
CA SER A 78 10.92 10.46 0.50
C SER A 78 11.99 10.41 -0.60
N ILE A 79 11.55 10.52 -1.85
CA ILE A 79 12.39 11.09 -2.91
C ILE A 79 12.40 12.59 -2.69
N ASP A 80 13.58 13.20 -2.58
CA ASP A 80 13.71 14.63 -2.32
C ASP A 80 13.02 15.49 -3.40
N SER A 81 12.20 16.43 -2.95
CA SER A 81 11.51 17.38 -3.81
C SER A 81 12.33 18.67 -3.97
N THR A 82 13.47 18.59 -4.67
CA THR A 82 14.19 19.79 -5.12
C THR A 82 13.41 20.46 -6.27
N VAL A 83 12.91 21.67 -6.01
CA VAL A 83 12.12 22.43 -6.97
C VAL A 83 13.02 23.02 -8.06
N THR A 84 12.77 22.65 -9.32
CA THR A 84 13.22 23.42 -10.49
C THR A 84 12.08 23.57 -11.50
N ASN A 85 11.73 24.81 -11.81
CA ASN A 85 10.70 25.12 -12.82
C ASN A 85 11.26 24.87 -14.23
N THR A 86 10.50 24.17 -15.07
CA THR A 86 10.86 23.91 -16.48
C THR A 86 9.72 24.32 -17.43
N THR A 87 9.65 25.63 -17.70
CA THR A 87 8.95 26.19 -18.87
C THR A 87 9.97 26.89 -19.77
N GLY A 88 10.65 26.11 -20.61
CA GLY A 88 11.59 26.64 -21.61
C GLY A 88 10.86 27.06 -22.89
N PRO A 89 10.98 28.32 -23.35
CA PRO A 89 10.48 28.73 -24.66
C PRO A 89 11.41 28.26 -25.79
N LEU A 90 10.89 28.28 -27.03
CA LEU A 90 11.58 27.79 -28.22
C LEU A 90 12.69 28.74 -28.69
N HIS A 91 13.79 28.18 -29.21
CA HIS A 91 14.81 28.93 -29.95
C HIS A 91 14.29 29.41 -31.30
N HIS A 92 14.51 30.69 -31.62
CA HIS A 92 14.87 31.14 -32.96
C HIS A 92 15.98 32.19 -32.85
N GLY A 93 16.97 32.13 -33.75
CA GLY A 93 18.18 32.95 -33.66
C GLY A 93 18.04 34.34 -34.31
N THR A 94 18.71 35.33 -33.73
CA THR A 94 18.77 36.71 -34.26
C THR A 94 20.13 36.99 -34.91
N THR A 95 20.15 37.15 -36.22
CA THR A 95 21.25 37.82 -36.94
C THR A 95 21.12 39.34 -36.80
N THR A 96 22.23 40.04 -36.57
CA THR A 96 22.30 41.50 -36.71
C THR A 96 22.34 41.90 -38.19
N PRO A 97 21.84 43.09 -38.54
CA PRO A 97 22.77 44.15 -38.92
C PRO A 97 22.33 45.60 -38.58
N GLY A 98 23.27 46.55 -38.69
CA GLY A 98 23.00 47.92 -39.12
C GLY A 98 22.52 48.93 -38.06
N TYR A 99 23.43 49.78 -37.59
CA TYR A 99 23.12 51.12 -37.08
C TYR A 99 23.61 52.16 -38.11
N GLU A 100 22.74 53.07 -38.54
CA GLU A 100 23.15 54.32 -39.22
C GLU A 100 22.91 55.52 -38.28
N PRO A 101 23.83 56.51 -38.24
CA PRO A 101 23.69 57.68 -37.37
C PRO A 101 22.87 58.80 -38.03
N ILE A 102 21.96 59.40 -37.25
CA ILE A 102 21.14 60.56 -37.66
C ILE A 102 21.97 61.86 -37.50
N PRO A 103 21.98 62.79 -38.48
CA PRO A 103 22.70 64.06 -38.37
C PRO A 103 22.02 65.08 -37.42
N PRO A 104 22.77 66.06 -36.87
CA PRO A 104 22.24 67.04 -35.93
C PRO A 104 21.36 68.12 -36.59
N PRO A 105 20.45 68.77 -35.83
CA PRO A 105 19.56 69.82 -36.32
C PRO A 105 20.27 71.17 -36.55
N PRO A 106 19.72 72.05 -37.42
CA PRO A 106 20.25 73.39 -37.67
C PRO A 106 19.94 74.39 -36.54
N PRO A 107 20.69 75.51 -36.43
CA PRO A 107 20.45 76.54 -35.42
C PRO A 107 19.22 77.40 -35.74
N LEU A 108 18.60 77.95 -34.68
CA LEU A 108 17.50 78.90 -34.76
C LEU A 108 17.99 80.34 -35.02
N PRO A 109 17.24 81.16 -35.77
CA PRO A 109 17.49 82.60 -35.88
C PRO A 109 17.05 83.35 -34.61
N PRO A 110 17.62 84.54 -34.34
CA PRO A 110 17.26 85.38 -33.20
C PRO A 110 16.03 86.27 -33.48
N ASP A 111 15.67 87.05 -32.45
CA ASP A 111 14.82 88.25 -32.48
C ASP A 111 13.33 88.08 -32.82
N HIS A 112 12.51 88.07 -31.76
CA HIS A 112 11.60 89.21 -31.53
C HIS A 112 11.29 89.38 -30.03
N GLU A 113 11.13 90.64 -29.61
CA GLU A 113 11.09 91.04 -28.20
C GLU A 113 9.69 91.01 -27.56
N ASN A 114 9.68 90.76 -26.25
CA ASN A 114 8.79 91.39 -25.25
C ASN A 114 7.33 91.70 -25.62
N ILE A 115 6.42 90.75 -25.34
CA ILE A 115 5.15 91.09 -24.67
C ILE A 115 4.98 90.18 -23.46
N HIS A 116 5.16 90.73 -22.26
CA HIS A 116 4.76 90.10 -21.00
C HIS A 116 3.42 90.72 -20.55
N PRO A 117 2.51 89.91 -19.98
CA PRO A 117 2.20 90.16 -18.58
C PRO A 117 2.06 88.87 -17.75
N GLN A 118 2.57 88.95 -16.51
CA GLN A 118 2.14 88.19 -15.32
C GLN A 118 1.65 86.74 -15.52
N TYR A 119 2.58 85.79 -15.47
CA TYR A 119 2.23 84.46 -14.94
C TYR A 119 2.22 84.53 -13.41
N THR A 120 1.06 84.23 -12.81
CA THR A 120 0.96 83.97 -11.37
C THR A 120 1.81 82.75 -11.00
N GLU A 121 2.45 82.77 -9.83
CA GLU A 121 3.04 81.55 -9.27
C GLU A 121 1.94 80.51 -9.05
N MET A 122 1.89 79.49 -9.92
CA MET A 122 1.07 78.33 -9.67
C MET A 122 1.70 77.57 -8.51
N GLN A 123 1.03 77.57 -7.35
CA GLN A 123 1.39 76.72 -6.23
C GLN A 123 1.54 75.27 -6.73
N PRO A 124 2.56 74.52 -6.29
CA PRO A 124 2.67 73.11 -6.64
C PRO A 124 1.39 72.40 -6.17
N ALA A 125 0.79 71.62 -7.07
CA ALA A 125 -0.42 70.87 -6.75
C ALA A 125 -0.19 70.03 -5.48
N PRO A 126 -1.15 69.97 -4.55
CA PRO A 126 -0.97 69.26 -3.31
C PRO A 126 -0.59 67.81 -3.59
N VAL A 127 0.49 67.35 -2.96
CA VAL A 127 0.95 65.96 -3.04
C VAL A 127 -0.26 65.06 -2.75
N PRO A 128 -0.57 64.06 -3.60
CA PRO A 128 -1.67 63.14 -3.32
C PRO A 128 -1.51 62.57 -1.93
N GLN A 129 -2.57 62.62 -1.11
CA GLN A 129 -2.54 62.10 0.25
C GLN A 129 -2.01 60.67 0.21
N SER A 130 -0.91 60.42 0.93
CA SER A 130 -0.31 59.10 1.03
C SER A 130 -1.40 58.12 1.47
N ARG A 131 -1.62 57.07 0.67
CA ARG A 131 -2.58 56.00 1.01
C ARG A 131 -2.28 55.57 2.45
N PRO A 132 -3.26 55.61 3.37
CA PRO A 132 -2.99 55.39 4.79
C PRO A 132 -2.35 54.02 4.99
N GLU A 133 -1.32 53.96 5.83
CA GLU A 133 -0.53 52.74 5.99
C GLU A 133 -1.39 51.61 6.56
N PRO A 134 -1.19 50.34 6.18
CA PRO A 134 -2.05 49.24 6.63
C PRO A 134 -2.18 49.17 8.16
N SER A 135 -1.11 49.48 8.89
CA SER A 135 -1.08 49.55 10.36
C SER A 135 -1.96 50.64 10.97
N GLN A 136 -2.31 51.68 10.21
CA GLN A 136 -3.23 52.75 10.60
C GLN A 136 -4.70 52.37 10.34
N VAL A 137 -4.96 51.65 9.24
CA VAL A 137 -6.31 51.29 8.78
C VAL A 137 -6.85 50.03 9.51
N LEU A 138 -5.99 49.07 9.85
CA LEU A 138 -6.40 47.80 10.43
C LEU A 138 -7.11 47.91 11.80
N PRO A 139 -6.77 48.82 12.73
CA PRO A 139 -7.55 49.03 13.95
C PRO A 139 -8.99 49.51 13.69
N GLU A 140 -9.21 50.34 12.67
CA GLU A 140 -10.54 50.80 12.27
C GLU A 140 -11.34 49.65 11.62
N LEU A 141 -10.71 48.89 10.73
CA LEU A 141 -11.32 47.69 10.14
C LEU A 141 -11.69 46.65 11.21
N LEU A 142 -10.86 46.45 12.25
CA LEU A 142 -11.18 45.56 13.36
C LEU A 142 -12.48 45.98 14.08
N ASN A 143 -12.61 47.27 14.40
CA ASN A 143 -13.82 47.79 15.03
C ASN A 143 -15.06 47.54 14.13
N LEU A 144 -14.95 47.84 12.83
CA LEU A 144 -16.04 47.65 11.86
C LEU A 144 -16.41 46.17 11.60
N ILE A 145 -15.49 45.22 11.85
CA ILE A 145 -15.78 43.77 11.83
C ILE A 145 -16.53 43.33 13.11
N MET A 146 -16.43 44.10 14.19
CA MET A 146 -17.06 43.82 15.50
C MET A 146 -18.41 44.54 15.70
N GLU A 147 -18.91 45.27 14.71
CA GLU A 147 -20.22 45.93 14.73
C GLU A 147 -21.38 44.93 14.55
N ASP A 148 -22.57 45.25 15.08
CA ASP A 148 -23.77 44.40 14.96
C ASP A 148 -24.40 44.41 13.54
N ASP A 149 -24.10 45.40 12.69
CA ASP A 149 -24.71 45.51 11.35
C ASP A 149 -23.99 44.60 10.32
N PRO A 150 -24.66 43.55 9.79
CA PRO A 150 -24.05 42.63 8.83
C PRO A 150 -23.68 43.29 7.49
N VAL A 151 -24.19 44.49 7.18
CA VAL A 151 -23.76 45.28 6.02
C VAL A 151 -22.40 45.91 6.28
N ILE A 152 -22.18 46.48 7.47
CA ILE A 152 -20.90 47.09 7.87
C ILE A 152 -19.83 46.01 7.98
N VAL A 153 -20.12 44.91 8.68
CA VAL A 153 -19.20 43.77 8.83
C VAL A 153 -18.77 43.24 7.47
N ARG A 154 -19.72 43.02 6.53
CA ARG A 154 -19.39 42.50 5.19
C ARG A 154 -18.52 43.46 4.38
N GLU A 155 -18.70 44.77 4.51
CA GLU A 155 -17.85 45.75 3.81
C GLU A 155 -16.46 45.80 4.42
N ALA A 156 -16.34 45.82 5.74
CA ALA A 156 -15.06 45.78 6.46
C ALA A 156 -14.27 44.49 6.18
N VAL A 157 -14.95 43.34 6.14
CA VAL A 157 -14.40 42.05 5.69
C VAL A 157 -13.90 42.14 4.24
N SER A 158 -14.65 42.81 3.36
CA SER A 158 -14.29 42.96 1.94
C SER A 158 -13.06 43.87 1.75
N LEU A 159 -12.98 44.98 2.48
CA LEU A 159 -11.80 45.86 2.51
C LEU A 159 -10.57 45.13 3.08
N THR A 160 -10.74 44.35 4.15
CA THR A 160 -9.66 43.54 4.74
C THR A 160 -9.20 42.42 3.80
N HIS A 161 -10.11 41.85 3.00
CA HIS A 161 -9.78 40.94 1.90
C HIS A 161 -8.96 41.61 0.80
N VAL A 162 -9.24 42.87 0.44
CA VAL A 162 -8.44 43.61 -0.55
C VAL A 162 -6.98 43.75 -0.11
N LEU A 163 -6.73 44.08 1.17
CA LEU A 163 -5.35 44.15 1.71
C LEU A 163 -4.58 42.82 1.57
N VAL A 164 -5.23 41.69 1.86
CA VAL A 164 -4.64 40.36 1.66
C VAL A 164 -4.46 40.03 0.19
N LYS A 165 -5.39 40.44 -0.67
CA LYS A 165 -5.36 40.16 -2.12
C LYS A 165 -4.26 40.94 -2.83
N GLU A 166 -4.09 42.22 -2.53
CA GLU A 166 -2.99 43.06 -3.05
C GLU A 166 -1.61 42.54 -2.61
N GLY A 167 -1.51 42.06 -1.36
CA GLY A 167 -0.27 41.48 -0.85
C GLY A 167 0.64 42.49 -0.16
N GLY A 168 1.96 42.35 -0.34
CA GLY A 168 2.96 43.24 0.25
C GLY A 168 2.85 43.38 1.77
N GLU A 169 3.01 44.63 2.23
CA GLU A 169 2.91 44.99 3.64
C GLU A 169 1.48 44.84 4.20
N GLY A 170 0.46 45.12 3.39
CA GLY A 170 -0.95 44.96 3.81
C GLY A 170 -1.28 43.53 4.24
N ARG A 171 -0.85 42.53 3.47
CA ARG A 171 -0.98 41.11 3.88
C ARG A 171 -0.12 40.78 5.10
N SER A 172 1.11 41.29 5.15
CA SER A 172 2.03 41.04 6.28
C SER A 172 1.47 41.58 7.60
N GLU A 173 0.85 42.75 7.60
CA GLU A 173 0.26 43.35 8.80
C GLU A 173 -1.03 42.64 9.25
N VAL A 174 -1.87 42.20 8.31
CA VAL A 174 -3.00 41.30 8.62
C VAL A 174 -2.51 40.00 9.26
N ILE A 175 -1.41 39.42 8.76
CA ILE A 175 -0.80 38.21 9.35
C ILE A 175 -0.25 38.47 10.76
N ARG A 176 0.28 39.67 11.05
CA ARG A 176 0.70 40.05 12.40
C ARG A 176 -0.49 40.23 13.34
N ASN A 177 -1.60 40.80 12.87
CA ASN A 177 -2.77 41.11 13.69
C ASN A 177 -3.69 39.89 13.96
N ARG A 178 -3.35 39.12 15.01
CA ARG A 178 -4.15 37.97 15.49
C ARG A 178 -5.61 38.32 15.84
N ASN A 179 -5.90 39.54 16.31
CA ASN A 179 -7.26 39.93 16.70
C ASN A 179 -8.19 40.01 15.48
N ILE A 180 -7.70 40.57 14.36
CA ILE A 180 -8.45 40.59 13.09
C ILE A 180 -8.68 39.17 12.57
N ILE A 181 -7.68 38.29 12.65
CA ILE A 181 -7.85 36.89 12.26
C ILE A 181 -8.91 36.19 13.13
N HIS A 182 -8.96 36.48 14.43
CA HIS A 182 -10.00 35.95 15.34
C HIS A 182 -11.40 36.46 14.98
N ALA A 183 -11.60 37.78 14.88
CA ALA A 183 -12.91 38.37 14.58
C ALA A 183 -13.45 37.94 13.20
N LEU A 184 -12.55 37.77 12.22
CA LEU A 184 -12.89 37.20 10.91
C LEU A 184 -13.23 35.70 10.97
N LEU A 185 -12.62 34.92 11.88
CA LEU A 185 -12.97 33.51 12.12
C LEU A 185 -14.28 33.32 12.90
N GLU A 186 -14.65 34.28 13.75
CA GLU A 186 -15.96 34.33 14.40
C GLU A 186 -17.06 34.70 13.40
N SER A 187 -16.79 35.64 12.50
CA SER A 187 -17.63 35.95 11.33
C SER A 187 -17.77 34.76 10.36
N PHE A 188 -16.79 33.84 10.34
CA PHE A 188 -16.73 32.70 9.42
C PHE A 188 -17.49 31.49 9.97
N SER A 189 -18.81 31.65 10.14
CA SER A 189 -19.74 30.58 10.51
C SER A 189 -20.68 30.20 9.36
N LYS A 190 -21.03 28.90 9.30
CA LYS A 190 -22.01 28.32 8.37
C LYS A 190 -23.42 28.92 8.57
N ASP A 191 -23.74 29.32 9.80
CA ASP A 191 -25.06 29.82 10.19
C ASP A 191 -25.30 31.30 9.81
N SER A 192 -24.29 31.99 9.27
CA SER A 192 -24.34 33.41 8.91
C SER A 192 -25.33 33.77 7.78
N GLY A 193 -25.75 32.79 6.97
CA GLY A 193 -26.73 32.95 5.88
C GLY A 193 -26.24 33.74 4.65
N ASP A 194 -25.31 34.69 4.81
CA ASP A 194 -24.74 35.46 3.70
C ASP A 194 -23.64 34.66 2.98
N GLY A 195 -24.04 33.96 1.92
CA GLY A 195 -23.12 33.22 1.05
C GLY A 195 -22.06 34.08 0.35
N LYS A 196 -22.23 35.41 0.25
CA LYS A 196 -21.16 36.31 -0.25
C LYS A 196 -20.11 36.56 0.83
N LEU A 197 -20.54 36.79 2.06
CA LEU A 197 -19.64 36.93 3.22
C LEU A 197 -18.77 35.68 3.38
N ILE A 198 -19.39 34.49 3.37
CA ILE A 198 -18.68 33.20 3.44
C ILE A 198 -17.68 33.06 2.27
N PHE A 199 -18.05 33.45 1.05
CA PHE A 199 -17.14 33.40 -0.11
C PHE A 199 -15.93 34.34 0.03
N VAL A 200 -16.13 35.58 0.49
CA VAL A 200 -15.04 36.54 0.72
C VAL A 200 -14.10 36.07 1.83
N LEU A 201 -14.65 35.57 2.95
CA LEU A 201 -13.87 35.00 4.06
C LEU A 201 -13.07 33.77 3.62
N ALA A 202 -13.67 32.84 2.86
CA ALA A 202 -12.95 31.70 2.31
C ALA A 202 -11.79 32.13 1.39
N SER A 203 -12.02 33.15 0.55
CA SER A 203 -10.97 33.70 -0.32
C SER A 203 -9.89 34.48 0.46
N PHE A 204 -10.24 35.10 1.59
CA PHE A 204 -9.31 35.74 2.53
C PHE A 204 -8.40 34.71 3.20
N PHE A 205 -8.96 33.69 3.85
CA PHE A 205 -8.17 32.64 4.51
C PHE A 205 -7.32 31.84 3.52
N HIS A 206 -7.81 31.64 2.29
CA HIS A 206 -7.01 31.15 1.18
C HIS A 206 -5.82 32.08 0.87
N GLY A 207 -6.04 33.39 0.75
CA GLY A 207 -4.98 34.36 0.46
C GLY A 207 -3.88 34.40 1.54
N LEU A 208 -4.25 34.26 2.81
CA LEU A 208 -3.32 34.09 3.92
C LEU A 208 -2.59 32.74 3.91
N SER A 209 -3.28 31.65 3.51
CA SER A 209 -2.73 30.30 3.46
C SER A 209 -1.60 30.10 2.43
N GLN A 210 -1.31 31.11 1.60
CA GLN A 210 -0.19 31.11 0.66
C GLN A 210 1.16 31.47 1.31
N GLN A 211 1.20 31.80 2.62
CA GLN A 211 2.41 32.08 3.39
C GLN A 211 2.46 31.23 4.66
N GLN A 212 3.66 30.79 5.06
CA GLN A 212 3.85 29.93 6.24
C GLN A 212 3.46 30.64 7.54
N GLU A 213 3.69 31.95 7.59
CA GLU A 213 3.31 32.85 8.68
C GLU A 213 1.79 33.00 8.77
N GLY A 214 1.10 33.08 7.62
CA GLY A 214 -0.35 33.14 7.53
C GLY A 214 -1.04 31.83 7.91
N LEU A 215 -0.49 30.69 7.47
CA LEU A 215 -0.91 29.36 7.92
C LEU A 215 -0.79 29.22 9.44
N ARG A 216 0.36 29.60 10.01
CA ARG A 216 0.56 29.62 11.48
C ARG A 216 -0.44 30.55 12.16
N ALA A 217 -0.65 31.76 11.65
CA ALA A 217 -1.58 32.72 12.25
C ALA A 217 -3.04 32.22 12.28
N ILE A 218 -3.50 31.57 11.21
CA ILE A 218 -4.83 30.93 11.17
C ILE A 218 -4.89 29.75 12.17
N LEU A 219 -3.82 28.96 12.30
CA LEU A 219 -3.76 27.83 13.22
C LEU A 219 -3.77 28.29 14.69
N ASP A 220 -2.96 29.31 15.04
CA ASP A 220 -2.90 29.90 16.37
C ASP A 220 -4.28 30.44 16.81
N CYS A 221 -5.06 30.97 15.87
CA CYS A 221 -6.43 31.45 16.08
C CYS A 221 -7.51 30.35 15.96
N GLY A 222 -7.15 29.06 15.87
CA GLY A 222 -8.12 27.95 15.84
C GLY A 222 -8.92 27.82 14.54
N GLY A 223 -8.40 28.28 13.40
CA GLY A 223 -9.15 28.39 12.15
C GLY A 223 -9.42 27.09 11.39
N ILE A 224 -8.70 25.99 11.66
CA ILE A 224 -8.90 24.70 10.97
C ILE A 224 -10.33 24.14 11.19
N PRO A 225 -10.86 24.03 12.43
CA PRO A 225 -12.25 23.68 12.67
C PRO A 225 -13.28 24.55 11.92
N ARG A 226 -13.07 25.87 11.79
CA ARG A 226 -13.95 26.77 11.03
C ARG A 226 -13.91 26.51 9.53
N LEU A 227 -12.72 26.29 8.98
CA LEU A 227 -12.54 25.86 7.58
C LEU A 227 -13.28 24.54 7.31
N ILE A 228 -13.17 23.54 8.19
CA ILE A 228 -13.87 22.25 8.04
C ILE A 228 -15.40 22.40 8.11
N GLN A 229 -15.94 23.23 9.01
CA GLN A 229 -17.38 23.50 9.13
C GLN A 229 -18.03 24.02 7.83
N ILE A 230 -17.26 24.65 6.95
CA ILE A 230 -17.75 25.34 5.76
C ILE A 230 -17.60 24.48 4.48
N LEU A 231 -17.08 23.25 4.59
CA LEU A 231 -16.94 22.32 3.45
C LEU A 231 -18.26 21.85 2.80
N ASP A 232 -19.40 22.01 3.47
CA ASP A 232 -20.73 21.72 2.89
C ASP A 232 -21.28 22.88 2.02
N SER A 233 -20.48 23.92 1.76
CA SER A 233 -20.87 25.11 0.99
C SER A 233 -20.87 24.87 -0.53
N PRO A 234 -21.36 25.83 -1.35
CA PRO A 234 -21.23 25.74 -2.81
C PRO A 234 -19.78 25.59 -3.29
N ASP A 235 -19.58 24.85 -4.39
CA ASP A 235 -18.26 24.47 -4.94
C ASP A 235 -17.25 25.62 -5.00
N SER A 236 -17.67 26.83 -5.38
CA SER A 236 -16.79 28.00 -5.50
C SER A 236 -16.11 28.39 -4.19
N THR A 237 -16.82 28.27 -3.07
CA THR A 237 -16.30 28.47 -1.71
C THR A 237 -15.39 27.30 -1.30
N VAL A 238 -15.85 26.06 -1.55
CA VAL A 238 -15.13 24.84 -1.16
C VAL A 238 -13.75 24.75 -1.81
N ASN A 239 -13.60 25.21 -3.06
CA ASN A 239 -12.29 25.25 -3.74
C ASN A 239 -11.25 26.10 -2.98
N PHE A 240 -11.65 27.26 -2.42
CA PHE A 240 -10.73 28.09 -1.62
C PHE A 240 -10.35 27.39 -0.31
N VAL A 241 -11.35 26.88 0.42
CA VAL A 241 -11.18 26.21 1.71
C VAL A 241 -10.33 24.95 1.59
N ILE A 242 -10.60 24.08 0.62
CA ILE A 242 -9.81 22.87 0.38
C ILE A 242 -8.39 23.20 -0.05
N THR A 243 -8.16 24.27 -0.83
CA THR A 243 -6.79 24.68 -1.16
C THR A 243 -6.05 25.21 0.07
N ALA A 244 -6.71 25.92 0.99
CA ALA A 244 -6.09 26.34 2.24
C ALA A 244 -5.72 25.15 3.13
N LEU A 245 -6.62 24.17 3.28
CA LEU A 245 -6.39 22.92 4.03
C LEU A 245 -5.32 22.03 3.36
N HIS A 246 -5.18 22.09 2.03
CA HIS A 246 -4.11 21.43 1.28
C HIS A 246 -2.75 22.09 1.53
N ASN A 247 -2.67 23.43 1.53
CA ASN A 247 -1.48 24.19 1.90
C ASN A 247 -1.05 23.89 3.35
N PHE A 248 -2.01 23.83 4.28
CA PHE A 248 -1.77 23.37 5.66
C PHE A 248 -1.07 22.01 5.70
N LEU A 249 -1.65 21.00 5.04
CA LEU A 249 -1.12 19.64 5.01
C LEU A 249 0.24 19.51 4.29
N ILE A 250 0.62 20.45 3.41
CA ILE A 250 1.96 20.50 2.80
C ILE A 250 2.98 21.10 3.79
N VAL A 251 2.66 22.24 4.40
CA VAL A 251 3.63 23.09 5.11
C VAL A 251 3.75 22.73 6.60
N LEU A 252 2.65 22.36 7.26
CA LEU A 252 2.60 22.02 8.69
C LEU A 252 2.39 20.52 8.95
N GLN A 253 2.10 19.73 7.91
CA GLN A 253 2.13 18.26 7.92
C GLN A 253 1.35 17.67 9.12
N GLU A 254 1.99 16.86 9.97
CA GLU A 254 1.39 16.21 11.14
C GLU A 254 0.68 17.19 12.08
N GLN A 255 1.21 18.40 12.31
CA GLN A 255 0.56 19.40 13.16
C GLN A 255 -0.83 19.76 12.62
N SER A 256 -0.94 20.01 11.31
CA SER A 256 -2.23 20.29 10.67
C SER A 256 -3.13 19.06 10.53
N ALA A 257 -2.55 17.88 10.26
CA ALA A 257 -3.30 16.64 10.15
C ALA A 257 -3.95 16.28 11.50
N ASN A 258 -3.27 16.51 12.62
CA ASN A 258 -3.82 16.26 13.95
C ASN A 258 -5.00 17.20 14.29
N GLU A 259 -5.00 18.46 13.87
CA GLU A 259 -6.18 19.33 14.05
C GLU A 259 -7.32 18.98 13.10
N ILE A 260 -7.04 18.58 11.85
CA ILE A 260 -8.06 18.12 10.89
C ILE A 260 -8.73 16.83 11.37
N ASP A 261 -7.95 15.89 11.94
CA ASP A 261 -8.43 14.65 12.54
C ASP A 261 -9.37 14.93 13.73
N ARG A 262 -8.98 15.84 14.64
CA ARG A 262 -9.76 16.27 15.81
C ARG A 262 -11.15 16.85 15.49
N CYS A 263 -11.34 17.42 14.30
CA CYS A 263 -12.62 17.98 13.86
C CYS A 263 -13.33 17.15 12.78
N ASN A 264 -12.99 15.84 12.66
CA ASN A 264 -13.56 14.90 11.69
C ASN A 264 -13.36 15.27 10.21
N GLY A 265 -12.40 16.14 9.90
CA GLY A 265 -12.18 16.66 8.55
C GLY A 265 -11.84 15.59 7.51
N THR A 266 -11.34 14.43 7.93
CA THR A 266 -11.15 13.26 7.05
C THR A 266 -12.47 12.70 6.51
N GLN A 267 -13.56 12.68 7.30
CA GLN A 267 -14.88 12.34 6.76
C GLN A 267 -15.41 13.47 5.86
N SER A 268 -15.19 14.74 6.21
CA SER A 268 -15.54 15.87 5.33
C SER A 268 -14.83 15.80 3.97
N PHE A 269 -13.57 15.33 3.92
CA PHE A 269 -12.87 15.06 2.67
C PHE A 269 -13.46 13.87 1.90
N ILE A 270 -13.92 12.80 2.58
CA ILE A 270 -14.61 11.68 1.93
C ILE A 270 -15.95 12.14 1.34
N ASN A 271 -16.73 12.96 2.05
CA ASN A 271 -17.98 13.55 1.54
C ASN A 271 -17.75 14.34 0.24
N LEU A 272 -16.61 15.00 0.08
CA LEU A 272 -16.29 15.77 -1.14
C LEU A 272 -15.89 14.89 -2.34
N LEU A 273 -15.69 13.58 -2.16
CA LEU A 273 -15.57 12.63 -3.28
C LEU A 273 -16.89 12.41 -4.04
N HIS A 274 -17.99 13.04 -3.60
CA HIS A 274 -19.24 13.13 -4.35
C HIS A 274 -19.29 14.28 -5.38
N SER A 275 -18.32 15.22 -5.36
CA SER A 275 -18.22 16.30 -6.37
C SER A 275 -17.93 15.78 -7.79
N THR A 276 -18.29 16.56 -8.80
CA THR A 276 -18.03 16.28 -10.23
C THR A 276 -16.79 16.99 -10.78
N SER A 277 -16.17 17.88 -9.99
CA SER A 277 -15.01 18.66 -10.43
C SER A 277 -13.71 17.86 -10.31
N ASP A 278 -13.19 17.35 -11.43
CA ASP A 278 -11.89 16.67 -11.53
C ASP A 278 -10.75 17.41 -10.82
N LYS A 279 -10.78 18.76 -10.83
CA LYS A 279 -9.79 19.61 -10.14
C LYS A 279 -9.95 19.57 -8.62
N LEU A 280 -11.18 19.67 -8.12
CA LEU A 280 -11.47 19.61 -6.67
C LEU A 280 -11.19 18.19 -6.14
N LEU A 281 -11.68 17.16 -6.84
CA LEU A 281 -11.39 15.75 -6.55
C LEU A 281 -9.87 15.48 -6.49
N THR A 282 -9.06 16.17 -7.31
CA THR A 282 -7.60 16.02 -7.27
C THR A 282 -7.00 16.57 -5.99
N LEU A 283 -7.48 17.72 -5.49
CA LEU A 283 -7.04 18.30 -4.23
C LEU A 283 -7.53 17.46 -3.05
N VAL A 284 -8.82 17.11 -3.02
CA VAL A 284 -9.43 16.27 -1.97
C VAL A 284 -8.72 14.92 -1.85
N SER A 285 -8.43 14.25 -2.97
CA SER A 285 -7.69 12.99 -2.96
C SER A 285 -6.23 13.14 -2.48
N ASP A 286 -5.59 14.28 -2.74
CA ASP A 286 -4.22 14.56 -2.29
C ASP A 286 -4.17 15.04 -0.83
N CYS A 287 -5.27 15.60 -0.31
CA CYS A 287 -5.51 15.81 1.13
C CYS A 287 -5.70 14.47 1.85
N LEU A 288 -6.59 13.59 1.36
CA LEU A 288 -6.76 12.23 1.91
C LEU A 288 -5.44 11.45 1.92
N LEU A 289 -4.64 11.57 0.86
CA LEU A 289 -3.30 10.98 0.81
C LEU A 289 -2.40 11.52 1.93
N LYS A 290 -2.36 12.84 2.13
CA LYS A 290 -1.58 13.47 3.21
C LYS A 290 -2.07 13.08 4.59
N MET A 291 -3.39 13.06 4.83
CA MET A 291 -3.97 12.55 6.07
C MET A 291 -3.52 11.11 6.35
N SER A 292 -3.52 10.23 5.34
CA SER A 292 -3.08 8.84 5.46
C SER A 292 -1.57 8.63 5.66
N ILE A 293 -0.76 9.69 5.48
CA ILE A 293 0.70 9.70 5.69
C ILE A 293 1.06 10.35 7.02
N TYR A 294 0.41 11.47 7.37
CA TYR A 294 0.76 12.32 8.51
C TYR A 294 -0.05 12.08 9.79
N ASN A 295 -1.14 11.29 9.74
CA ASN A 295 -1.93 10.96 10.94
C ASN A 295 -2.40 9.49 10.90
N LEU A 296 -2.16 8.74 11.99
CA LEU A 296 -2.45 7.31 12.06
C LEU A 296 -3.96 7.01 12.18
N ASN A 297 -4.72 7.83 12.91
CA ASN A 297 -6.17 7.64 13.08
C ASN A 297 -6.88 7.76 11.73
N SER A 298 -6.63 8.86 11.02
CA SER A 298 -7.13 9.13 9.69
C SER A 298 -6.66 8.10 8.65
N LYS A 299 -5.42 7.60 8.74
CA LYS A 299 -4.98 6.45 7.92
C LYS A 299 -5.86 5.21 8.16
N LEU A 300 -6.09 4.84 9.43
CA LEU A 300 -6.92 3.70 9.81
C LEU A 300 -8.39 3.92 9.42
N PHE A 301 -8.90 5.15 9.55
CA PHE A 301 -10.25 5.53 9.15
C PHE A 301 -10.45 5.36 7.63
N ILE A 302 -9.54 5.91 6.83
CA ILE A 302 -9.53 5.75 5.37
C ILE A 302 -9.38 4.26 4.96
N GLN A 303 -8.57 3.48 5.68
CA GLN A 303 -8.42 2.03 5.48
C GLN A 303 -9.67 1.20 5.85
N ASN A 304 -10.66 1.76 6.55
CA ASN A 304 -11.89 1.07 6.95
C ASN A 304 -13.17 1.70 6.35
N SER A 305 -13.05 2.76 5.55
CA SER A 305 -14.20 3.43 4.92
C SER A 305 -14.56 2.77 3.59
N GLU A 306 -15.63 1.98 3.60
CA GLU A 306 -16.23 1.40 2.38
C GLU A 306 -16.68 2.48 1.38
N GLU A 307 -17.26 3.59 1.88
CA GLU A 307 -17.61 4.76 1.06
C GLU A 307 -16.38 5.30 0.32
N CYS A 308 -15.26 5.50 1.02
CA CYS A 308 -14.02 6.00 0.41
C CYS A 308 -13.54 5.06 -0.71
N VAL A 309 -13.56 3.74 -0.50
CA VAL A 309 -13.20 2.77 -1.54
C VAL A 309 -14.15 2.83 -2.73
N GLN A 310 -15.47 2.86 -2.48
CA GLN A 310 -16.51 2.93 -3.52
C GLN A 310 -16.36 4.20 -4.37
N ARG A 311 -16.19 5.36 -3.74
CA ARG A 311 -16.02 6.65 -4.43
C ARG A 311 -14.72 6.68 -5.22
N LEU A 312 -13.59 6.29 -4.62
CA LEU A 312 -12.29 6.31 -5.30
C LEU A 312 -12.24 5.34 -6.49
N LEU A 313 -12.78 4.13 -6.37
CA LEU A 313 -12.85 3.18 -7.50
C LEU A 313 -13.77 3.69 -8.62
N SER A 314 -14.95 4.23 -8.28
CA SER A 314 -15.90 4.79 -9.24
C SER A 314 -15.31 5.95 -10.04
N ILE A 315 -14.61 6.88 -9.37
CA ILE A 315 -13.88 7.97 -10.03
C ILE A 315 -12.75 7.41 -10.90
N PHE A 316 -11.95 6.47 -10.37
CA PHE A 316 -10.78 5.93 -11.06
C PHE A 316 -11.09 5.08 -12.31
N ASP A 317 -12.29 4.49 -12.38
CA ASP A 317 -12.74 3.78 -13.57
C ASP A 317 -13.26 4.70 -14.69
N THR A 318 -13.69 5.92 -14.34
CA THR A 318 -14.47 6.81 -15.21
C THR A 318 -13.76 8.11 -15.62
N THR A 319 -12.93 8.71 -14.76
CA THR A 319 -12.24 9.98 -15.08
C THR A 319 -11.18 9.79 -16.17
N LYS A 320 -10.99 10.85 -16.96
CA LYS A 320 -9.95 10.96 -18.00
C LYS A 320 -8.84 11.93 -17.62
N TYR A 321 -8.88 12.50 -16.40
CA TYR A 321 -7.91 13.50 -15.96
C TYR A 321 -6.69 12.82 -15.32
N ASP A 322 -5.57 12.73 -16.07
CA ASP A 322 -4.34 12.04 -15.66
C ASP A 322 -3.82 12.46 -14.27
N LYS A 323 -4.00 13.73 -13.87
CA LYS A 323 -3.59 14.20 -12.54
C LYS A 323 -4.43 13.58 -11.43
N LEU A 324 -5.74 13.41 -11.65
CA LEU A 324 -6.64 12.75 -10.70
C LEU A 324 -6.37 11.24 -10.63
N LEU A 325 -6.22 10.57 -11.79
CA LEU A 325 -5.82 9.17 -11.86
C LEU A 325 -4.50 8.93 -11.12
N LEU A 326 -3.49 9.78 -11.32
CA LEU A 326 -2.22 9.67 -10.63
C LEU A 326 -2.36 9.87 -9.12
N THR A 327 -3.14 10.85 -8.66
CA THR A 327 -3.36 11.07 -7.21
C THR A 327 -4.12 9.91 -6.58
N ILE A 328 -5.29 9.52 -7.12
CA ILE A 328 -6.10 8.42 -6.58
C ILE A 328 -5.31 7.10 -6.59
N SER A 329 -4.49 6.84 -7.62
CA SER A 329 -3.70 5.61 -7.66
C SER A 329 -2.77 5.45 -6.45
N LYS A 330 -2.26 6.54 -5.87
CA LYS A 330 -1.38 6.49 -4.68
C LYS A 330 -2.11 6.07 -3.40
N LEU A 331 -3.42 6.29 -3.32
CA LEU A 331 -4.22 5.88 -2.18
C LEU A 331 -4.41 4.35 -2.15
N PHE A 332 -4.65 3.70 -3.30
CA PHE A 332 -4.98 2.27 -3.31
C PHE A 332 -3.94 1.36 -2.65
N PRO A 333 -2.61 1.52 -2.82
CA PRO A 333 -1.60 0.80 -2.05
C PRO A 333 -1.76 0.90 -0.53
N ILE A 334 -2.18 2.07 -0.02
CA ILE A 334 -2.38 2.33 1.41
C ILE A 334 -3.70 1.70 1.88
N ILE A 335 -4.80 1.87 1.12
CA ILE A 335 -6.12 1.37 1.51
C ILE A 335 -6.19 -0.16 1.41
N SER A 336 -5.65 -0.74 0.34
CA SER A 336 -5.62 -2.20 0.12
C SER A 336 -4.77 -2.96 1.15
N SER A 337 -3.86 -2.29 1.87
CA SER A 337 -3.11 -2.88 2.98
C SER A 337 -3.88 -2.86 4.31
N GLY A 338 -5.19 -2.61 4.29
CA GLY A 338 -6.08 -2.73 5.43
C GLY A 338 -6.42 -4.19 5.79
N ASN A 339 -7.49 -4.36 6.59
CA ASN A 339 -7.94 -5.67 7.06
C ASN A 339 -8.67 -6.50 5.97
N GLU A 340 -9.01 -7.75 6.29
CA GLU A 340 -9.73 -8.63 5.36
C GLU A 340 -11.10 -8.08 4.91
N ILE A 341 -11.75 -7.23 5.71
CA ILE A 341 -13.05 -6.66 5.38
C ILE A 341 -12.90 -5.69 4.21
N ILE A 342 -11.97 -4.72 4.30
CA ILE A 342 -11.77 -3.77 3.19
C ILE A 342 -11.23 -4.47 1.93
N LYS A 343 -10.42 -5.53 2.07
CA LYS A 343 -10.02 -6.38 0.93
C LYS A 343 -11.22 -7.00 0.23
N ARG A 344 -12.22 -7.51 0.97
CA ARG A 344 -13.46 -8.08 0.40
C ARG A 344 -14.31 -6.99 -0.28
N VAL A 345 -14.39 -5.80 0.30
CA VAL A 345 -15.03 -4.62 -0.31
C VAL A 345 -14.41 -4.29 -1.68
N PHE A 346 -13.06 -4.26 -1.80
CA PHE A 346 -12.41 -4.10 -3.11
C PHE A 346 -12.84 -5.16 -4.13
N LEU A 347 -12.97 -6.43 -3.74
CA LEU A 347 -13.39 -7.51 -4.65
C LEU A 347 -14.87 -7.40 -5.04
N GLN A 348 -15.74 -7.04 -4.10
CA GLN A 348 -17.17 -6.79 -4.35
C GLN A 348 -17.39 -5.60 -5.30
N LEU A 349 -16.52 -4.60 -5.24
CA LEU A 349 -16.53 -3.41 -6.10
C LEU A 349 -15.75 -3.61 -7.41
N ASN A 350 -15.55 -4.86 -7.85
CA ASN A 350 -14.89 -5.22 -9.12
C ASN A 350 -13.46 -4.67 -9.32
N ALA A 351 -12.74 -4.34 -8.23
CA ALA A 351 -11.44 -3.65 -8.32
C ALA A 351 -10.39 -4.41 -9.13
N LEU A 352 -10.46 -5.76 -9.18
CA LEU A 352 -9.58 -6.57 -10.04
C LEU A 352 -9.67 -6.15 -11.52
N SER A 353 -10.89 -5.94 -12.01
CA SER A 353 -11.17 -5.54 -13.41
C SER A 353 -10.78 -4.07 -13.65
N ILE A 354 -11.10 -3.18 -12.71
CA ILE A 354 -10.74 -1.75 -12.78
C ILE A 354 -9.22 -1.59 -12.84
N PHE A 355 -8.47 -2.30 -11.99
CA PHE A 355 -7.01 -2.27 -12.00
C PHE A 355 -6.41 -2.97 -13.23
N GLU A 356 -6.99 -4.06 -13.73
CA GLU A 356 -6.57 -4.72 -14.98
C GLU A 356 -6.69 -3.77 -16.18
N LYS A 357 -7.89 -3.19 -16.37
CA LYS A 357 -8.18 -2.15 -17.36
C LYS A 357 -7.16 -1.01 -17.28
N GLN A 358 -6.91 -0.47 -16.09
CA GLN A 358 -5.98 0.66 -15.91
C GLN A 358 -4.52 0.27 -16.15
N ILE A 359 -4.07 -0.92 -15.76
CA ILE A 359 -2.73 -1.45 -16.07
C ILE A 359 -2.51 -1.57 -17.58
N ARG A 360 -3.53 -2.04 -18.30
CA ARG A 360 -3.53 -2.23 -19.76
C ARG A 360 -3.50 -0.91 -20.54
N VAL A 361 -4.29 0.10 -20.14
CA VAL A 361 -4.40 1.37 -20.89
C VAL A 361 -3.41 2.45 -20.46
N THR A 362 -2.92 2.44 -19.21
CA THR A 362 -2.11 3.56 -18.71
C THR A 362 -0.70 3.56 -19.32
N LYS A 363 -0.27 4.73 -19.77
CA LYS A 363 1.13 5.00 -20.13
C LYS A 363 2.01 5.31 -18.91
N SER A 364 1.39 5.64 -17.77
CA SER A 364 2.10 6.05 -16.56
C SER A 364 2.60 4.85 -15.75
N ILE A 365 3.92 4.66 -15.71
CA ILE A 365 4.58 3.63 -14.89
C ILE A 365 4.14 3.75 -13.41
N ARG A 366 4.00 4.98 -12.90
CA ARG A 366 3.54 5.25 -11.53
C ARG A 366 2.11 4.73 -11.27
N ILE A 367 1.18 4.97 -12.20
CA ILE A 367 -0.21 4.45 -12.07
C ILE A 367 -0.20 2.92 -12.15
N ARG A 368 0.53 2.34 -13.11
CA ARG A 368 0.62 0.89 -13.29
C ARG A 368 1.18 0.18 -12.05
N HIS A 369 2.29 0.68 -11.50
CA HIS A 369 2.92 0.13 -10.31
C HIS A 369 2.01 0.23 -9.08
N ASN A 370 1.33 1.37 -8.89
CA ASN A 370 0.35 1.55 -7.82
C ASN A 370 -0.82 0.55 -7.92
N CYS A 371 -1.35 0.34 -9.13
CA CYS A 371 -2.41 -0.67 -9.38
C CYS A 371 -1.91 -2.10 -9.10
N LEU A 372 -0.67 -2.41 -9.48
CA LEU A 372 -0.05 -3.72 -9.23
C LEU A 372 0.19 -3.98 -7.73
N ILE A 373 0.59 -2.97 -6.94
CA ILE A 373 0.67 -3.11 -5.48
C ILE A 373 -0.72 -3.34 -4.89
N ALA A 374 -1.72 -2.55 -5.31
CA ALA A 374 -3.09 -2.68 -4.80
C ALA A 374 -3.69 -4.06 -5.12
N LEU A 375 -3.52 -4.56 -6.35
CA LEU A 375 -3.88 -5.91 -6.75
C LEU A 375 -3.17 -6.97 -5.89
N ARG A 376 -1.85 -6.85 -5.69
CA ARG A 376 -1.08 -7.79 -4.88
C ARG A 376 -1.65 -7.87 -3.46
N ASN A 377 -1.94 -6.72 -2.87
CA ASN A 377 -2.46 -6.61 -1.50
C ASN A 377 -3.85 -7.23 -1.30
N ILE A 378 -4.71 -7.31 -2.33
CA ILE A 378 -6.05 -7.94 -2.26
C ILE A 378 -6.13 -9.36 -2.86
N SER A 379 -5.10 -9.78 -3.61
CA SER A 379 -5.10 -11.03 -4.39
C SER A 379 -5.19 -12.32 -3.55
N ASP A 380 -4.81 -12.27 -2.27
CA ASP A 380 -4.96 -13.37 -1.31
C ASP A 380 -6.43 -13.74 -1.08
N GLN A 381 -7.32 -12.75 -1.05
CA GLN A 381 -8.77 -12.97 -0.92
C GLN A 381 -9.41 -13.37 -2.26
N ALA A 382 -8.72 -13.17 -3.39
CA ALA A 382 -9.22 -13.43 -4.75
C ALA A 382 -8.96 -14.86 -5.26
N THR A 383 -8.25 -15.70 -4.51
CA THR A 383 -7.85 -17.09 -4.86
C THR A 383 -8.92 -17.90 -5.59
N ARG A 384 -10.19 -17.81 -5.16
CA ARG A 384 -11.31 -18.62 -5.69
C ARG A 384 -12.19 -17.91 -6.74
N MET A 385 -11.83 -16.71 -7.17
CA MET A 385 -12.51 -16.02 -8.28
C MET A 385 -12.22 -16.71 -9.62
N ARG A 386 -13.18 -16.63 -10.55
CA ARG A 386 -13.11 -17.28 -11.87
C ARG A 386 -12.88 -16.28 -13.00
N ASP A 387 -13.50 -15.12 -12.92
CA ASP A 387 -13.52 -14.10 -13.99
C ASP A 387 -12.25 -13.22 -13.98
N VAL A 388 -11.09 -13.88 -13.88
CA VAL A 388 -9.75 -13.27 -13.76
C VAL A 388 -8.83 -13.61 -14.92
N ASP A 389 -9.32 -14.28 -15.96
CA ASP A 389 -8.54 -14.72 -17.13
C ASP A 389 -7.81 -13.56 -17.82
N SER A 390 -8.49 -12.42 -18.04
CA SER A 390 -7.90 -11.21 -18.63
C SER A 390 -6.75 -10.65 -17.77
N LEU A 391 -6.90 -10.69 -16.45
CA LEU A 391 -5.87 -10.27 -15.49
C LEU A 391 -4.67 -11.23 -15.52
N ILE A 392 -4.89 -12.54 -15.54
CA ILE A 392 -3.80 -13.53 -15.62
C ILE A 392 -3.02 -13.38 -16.93
N GLN A 393 -3.71 -13.14 -18.05
CA GLN A 393 -3.07 -12.82 -19.34
C GLN A 393 -2.22 -11.54 -19.25
N GLN A 394 -2.76 -10.47 -18.66
CA GLN A 394 -2.06 -9.19 -18.52
C GLN A 394 -0.84 -9.28 -17.58
N LEU A 395 -0.93 -10.08 -16.51
CA LEU A 395 0.19 -10.34 -15.59
C LEU A 395 1.26 -11.22 -16.23
N ALA A 396 0.87 -12.27 -16.97
CA ALA A 396 1.81 -13.09 -17.73
C ALA A 396 2.56 -12.27 -18.80
N ALA A 397 1.88 -11.32 -19.47
CA ALA A 397 2.52 -10.38 -20.38
C ALA A 397 3.53 -9.45 -19.67
N ILE A 398 3.28 -9.04 -18.42
CA ILE A 398 4.24 -8.24 -17.63
C ILE A 398 5.51 -9.06 -17.30
N LEU A 399 5.40 -10.37 -17.08
CA LEU A 399 6.57 -11.25 -16.88
C LEU A 399 7.51 -11.31 -18.09
N LEU A 400 7.07 -10.91 -19.29
CA LEU A 400 7.89 -10.81 -20.50
C LEU A 400 8.62 -9.47 -20.64
N THR A 401 8.31 -8.48 -19.78
CA THR A 401 9.01 -7.18 -19.75
C THR A 401 10.28 -7.24 -18.89
N ASP A 402 11.00 -6.11 -18.79
CA ASP A 402 12.16 -5.96 -17.91
C ASP A 402 11.94 -4.93 -16.77
N ASP A 403 10.70 -4.47 -16.56
CA ASP A 403 10.33 -3.69 -15.37
C ASP A 403 10.30 -4.61 -14.14
N HIS A 404 11.44 -4.73 -13.47
CA HIS A 404 11.62 -5.58 -12.29
C HIS A 404 10.55 -5.39 -11.21
N GLN A 405 10.10 -4.14 -10.97
CA GLN A 405 9.09 -3.84 -9.96
C GLN A 405 7.69 -4.31 -10.37
N SER A 406 7.34 -4.13 -11.65
CA SER A 406 6.09 -4.69 -12.19
C SER A 406 6.12 -6.22 -12.28
N ILE A 407 7.26 -6.83 -12.59
CA ILE A 407 7.47 -8.29 -12.57
C ILE A 407 7.25 -8.84 -11.16
N LEU A 408 7.93 -8.29 -10.14
CA LEU A 408 7.83 -8.77 -8.76
C LEU A 408 6.40 -8.68 -8.21
N CYS A 409 5.70 -7.57 -8.50
CA CYS A 409 4.29 -7.46 -8.14
C CYS A 409 3.42 -8.49 -8.89
N SER A 410 3.69 -8.73 -10.18
CA SER A 410 2.94 -9.70 -10.98
C SER A 410 3.16 -11.15 -10.53
N LEU A 411 4.38 -11.51 -10.12
CA LEU A 411 4.67 -12.81 -9.50
C LEU A 411 3.93 -12.98 -8.18
N GLY A 412 3.87 -11.93 -7.34
CA GLY A 412 3.08 -11.96 -6.10
C GLY A 412 1.59 -12.20 -6.36
N ILE A 413 1.00 -11.48 -7.33
CA ILE A 413 -0.41 -11.65 -7.71
C ILE A 413 -0.65 -13.06 -8.30
N LEU A 414 0.21 -13.53 -9.22
CA LEU A 414 0.07 -14.85 -9.84
C LEU A 414 0.26 -16.00 -8.85
N SER A 415 1.18 -15.87 -7.88
CA SER A 415 1.35 -16.84 -6.78
C SER A 415 0.04 -17.00 -6.00
N ASN A 416 -0.61 -15.89 -5.66
CA ASN A 416 -1.89 -15.90 -4.95
C ASN A 416 -3.05 -16.41 -5.84
N LEU A 417 -3.22 -15.87 -7.06
CA LEU A 417 -4.30 -16.30 -7.97
C LEU A 417 -4.18 -17.76 -8.42
N THR A 418 -2.98 -18.37 -8.37
CA THR A 418 -2.79 -19.81 -8.62
C THR A 418 -2.86 -20.66 -7.35
N ALA A 419 -2.91 -20.09 -6.15
CA ALA A 419 -3.14 -20.86 -4.93
C ALA A 419 -4.57 -21.43 -4.91
N ASP A 420 -4.69 -22.74 -4.65
CA ASP A 420 -5.94 -23.52 -4.62
C ASP A 420 -6.83 -23.51 -5.90
N ASN A 421 -6.48 -22.78 -6.97
CA ASN A 421 -7.33 -22.60 -8.14
C ASN A 421 -6.88 -23.43 -9.36
N ARG A 422 -7.64 -24.48 -9.70
CA ARG A 422 -7.32 -25.40 -10.82
C ARG A 422 -7.43 -24.74 -12.20
N ILE A 423 -8.29 -23.74 -12.36
CA ILE A 423 -8.53 -23.02 -13.62
C ILE A 423 -7.34 -22.09 -13.88
N ASN A 424 -7.05 -21.20 -12.93
CA ASN A 424 -5.99 -20.19 -13.04
C ASN A 424 -4.60 -20.83 -13.27
N LYS A 425 -4.30 -21.94 -12.59
CA LYS A 425 -3.09 -22.74 -12.85
C LYS A 425 -3.00 -23.23 -14.29
N SER A 426 -4.09 -23.81 -14.80
CA SER A 426 -4.15 -24.36 -16.16
C SER A 426 -4.08 -23.27 -17.23
N LEU A 427 -4.65 -22.09 -16.96
CA LEU A 427 -4.49 -20.92 -17.82
C LEU A 427 -3.02 -20.45 -17.86
N LEU A 428 -2.35 -20.32 -16.71
CA LEU A 428 -0.95 -19.87 -16.69
C LEU A 428 0.00 -20.85 -17.40
N VAL A 429 -0.29 -22.16 -17.40
CA VAL A 429 0.43 -23.14 -18.24
C VAL A 429 0.17 -22.90 -19.73
N LYS A 430 -1.08 -22.75 -20.16
CA LYS A 430 -1.45 -22.46 -21.57
C LYS A 430 -0.81 -21.16 -22.12
N LEU A 431 -0.51 -20.21 -21.24
CA LEU A 431 0.16 -18.94 -21.59
C LEU A 431 1.69 -19.06 -21.66
N ASN A 432 2.26 -20.27 -21.65
CA ASN A 432 3.69 -20.55 -21.52
C ASN A 432 4.35 -19.94 -20.26
N GLY A 433 3.54 -19.64 -19.23
CA GLY A 433 4.00 -19.00 -18.00
C GLY A 433 5.05 -19.83 -17.26
N VAL A 434 5.05 -21.16 -17.42
CA VAL A 434 6.08 -22.04 -16.84
C VAL A 434 7.45 -21.79 -17.45
N GLN A 435 7.55 -21.67 -18.78
CA GLN A 435 8.80 -21.33 -19.47
C GLN A 435 9.26 -19.92 -19.09
N THR A 436 8.34 -18.95 -19.03
CA THR A 436 8.65 -17.55 -18.64
C THR A 436 9.15 -17.46 -17.19
N LEU A 437 8.51 -18.19 -16.26
CA LEU A 437 8.94 -18.30 -14.86
C LEU A 437 10.33 -18.94 -14.76
N MET A 438 10.59 -20.01 -15.50
CA MET A 438 11.92 -20.65 -15.54
C MET A 438 12.99 -19.72 -16.11
N GLN A 439 12.68 -18.97 -17.18
CA GLN A 439 13.59 -17.99 -17.77
C GLN A 439 13.93 -16.89 -16.77
N LYS A 440 12.94 -16.23 -16.15
CA LYS A 440 13.18 -15.17 -15.18
C LYS A 440 13.87 -15.70 -13.91
N LEU A 441 13.60 -16.93 -13.46
CA LEU A 441 14.35 -17.60 -12.39
C LEU A 441 15.83 -17.78 -12.76
N MET A 442 16.12 -18.27 -13.96
CA MET A 442 17.50 -18.47 -14.44
C MET A 442 18.26 -17.16 -14.65
N MET A 443 17.58 -16.08 -15.06
CA MET A 443 18.19 -14.75 -15.23
C MET A 443 18.52 -14.03 -13.91
N ASN A 444 18.01 -14.50 -12.77
CA ASN A 444 18.10 -13.80 -11.47
C ASN A 444 18.73 -14.66 -10.35
N ALA A 445 19.22 -15.87 -10.67
CA ALA A 445 19.62 -16.89 -9.71
C ALA A 445 20.68 -16.46 -8.68
N ASP A 446 21.51 -15.48 -9.04
CA ASP A 446 22.72 -15.09 -8.30
C ASP A 446 22.53 -13.85 -7.39
N GLY A 447 21.30 -13.32 -7.21
CA GLY A 447 21.13 -12.18 -6.29
C GLY A 447 19.76 -11.52 -6.13
N ASN A 448 18.64 -12.07 -6.63
CA ASN A 448 17.31 -11.47 -6.41
C ASN A 448 16.34 -12.42 -5.70
N ASP A 449 16.48 -12.50 -4.39
CA ASP A 449 15.81 -13.49 -3.56
C ASP A 449 14.28 -13.32 -3.49
N ASP A 450 13.77 -12.08 -3.50
CA ASP A 450 12.32 -11.78 -3.58
C ASP A 450 11.70 -12.34 -4.87
N LEU A 451 12.36 -12.14 -6.02
CA LEU A 451 11.90 -12.66 -7.31
C LEU A 451 12.03 -14.18 -7.38
N ILE A 452 13.14 -14.74 -6.86
CA ILE A 452 13.35 -16.19 -6.77
C ILE A 452 12.23 -16.83 -5.95
N GLU A 453 11.91 -16.32 -4.76
CA GLU A 453 10.85 -16.87 -3.90
C GLU A 453 9.47 -16.81 -4.57
N ALA A 454 9.11 -15.65 -5.15
CA ALA A 454 7.82 -15.47 -5.81
C ALA A 454 7.66 -16.35 -7.07
N ALA A 455 8.73 -16.50 -7.86
CA ALA A 455 8.76 -17.39 -9.02
C ALA A 455 8.65 -18.86 -8.60
N LEU A 456 9.43 -19.31 -7.60
CA LEU A 456 9.37 -20.68 -7.07
C LEU A 456 8.00 -21.00 -6.46
N CYS A 457 7.38 -20.06 -5.73
CA CYS A 457 6.03 -20.24 -5.19
C CYS A 457 5.00 -20.43 -6.31
N THR A 458 5.07 -19.62 -7.37
CA THR A 458 4.17 -19.75 -8.53
C THR A 458 4.41 -21.08 -9.27
N LEU A 459 5.67 -21.45 -9.52
CA LEU A 459 6.05 -22.76 -10.10
C LEU A 459 5.54 -23.94 -9.26
N ARG A 460 5.67 -23.86 -7.92
CA ARG A 460 5.11 -24.85 -6.97
C ARG A 460 3.58 -24.94 -7.08
N HIS A 461 2.88 -23.84 -7.36
CA HIS A 461 1.42 -23.88 -7.48
C HIS A 461 0.96 -24.50 -8.80
N VAL A 462 1.61 -24.19 -9.93
CA VAL A 462 1.27 -24.72 -11.28
C VAL A 462 1.88 -26.08 -11.60
N THR A 463 2.51 -26.77 -10.65
CA THR A 463 3.06 -28.14 -10.82
C THR A 463 2.26 -29.22 -10.09
N ALA A 464 1.09 -28.90 -9.53
CA ALA A 464 0.23 -29.88 -8.86
C ALA A 464 -1.24 -29.46 -8.70
N ARG A 465 -2.13 -30.46 -8.64
CA ARG A 465 -3.57 -30.40 -8.40
C ARG A 465 -4.39 -29.71 -9.50
N HIS A 466 -4.02 -29.83 -10.77
CA HIS A 466 -4.80 -29.32 -11.91
C HIS A 466 -4.48 -30.07 -13.20
N ASP A 467 -5.31 -29.90 -14.24
CA ASP A 467 -5.39 -30.88 -15.33
C ASP A 467 -4.18 -30.83 -16.31
N LEU A 468 -3.40 -29.74 -16.27
CA LEU A 468 -2.15 -29.58 -17.03
C LEU A 468 -0.87 -29.72 -16.17
N GLU A 469 -0.96 -30.28 -14.96
CA GLU A 469 0.19 -30.37 -14.04
C GLU A 469 1.36 -31.19 -14.61
N ASN A 470 1.09 -32.19 -15.45
CA ASN A 470 2.13 -32.99 -16.12
C ASN A 470 2.84 -32.20 -17.22
N GLU A 471 2.11 -31.36 -17.96
CA GLU A 471 2.68 -30.47 -18.97
C GLU A 471 3.58 -29.42 -18.31
N ALA A 472 3.18 -28.87 -17.16
CA ALA A 472 4.02 -27.95 -16.38
C ALA A 472 5.31 -28.60 -15.88
N ARG A 473 5.24 -29.80 -15.30
CA ARG A 473 6.43 -30.59 -14.90
C ARG A 473 7.37 -30.83 -16.09
N GLU A 474 6.83 -31.25 -17.22
CA GLU A 474 7.57 -31.52 -18.44
C GLU A 474 8.16 -30.25 -19.07
N SER A 475 7.49 -29.11 -18.96
CA SER A 475 8.00 -27.79 -19.39
C SER A 475 9.23 -27.36 -18.57
N ILE A 476 9.22 -27.55 -17.24
CA ILE A 476 10.40 -27.33 -16.38
C ILE A 476 11.55 -28.28 -16.77
N ARG A 477 11.24 -29.55 -17.05
CA ARG A 477 12.22 -30.55 -17.50
C ARG A 477 12.89 -30.15 -18.81
N LYS A 478 12.09 -29.72 -19.80
CA LYS A 478 12.56 -29.22 -21.11
C LYS A 478 13.34 -27.90 -21.03
N SER A 479 13.08 -27.09 -20.01
CA SER A 479 13.81 -25.83 -19.75
C SER A 479 15.20 -26.06 -19.13
N TYR A 480 15.68 -27.31 -19.03
CA TYR A 480 16.90 -27.70 -18.32
C TYR A 480 16.94 -27.22 -16.85
N GLY A 481 15.77 -26.95 -16.26
CA GLY A 481 15.64 -26.22 -15.00
C GLY A 481 16.04 -27.01 -13.75
N ILE A 482 16.04 -28.34 -13.81
CA ILE A 482 16.14 -29.22 -12.63
C ILE A 482 17.41 -28.96 -11.83
N GLY A 483 18.59 -28.87 -12.47
CA GLY A 483 19.84 -28.58 -11.78
C GLY A 483 19.87 -27.22 -11.10
N ASN A 484 19.27 -26.20 -11.72
CA ASN A 484 19.19 -24.86 -11.15
C ASN A 484 18.18 -24.76 -10.00
N ILE A 485 17.05 -25.48 -10.07
CA ILE A 485 16.12 -25.61 -8.94
C ILE A 485 16.81 -26.30 -7.76
N VAL A 486 17.57 -27.39 -7.99
CA VAL A 486 18.28 -28.10 -6.92
C VAL A 486 19.41 -27.23 -6.32
N LYS A 487 20.08 -26.37 -7.12
CA LYS A 487 21.05 -25.39 -6.60
C LYS A 487 20.47 -24.50 -5.50
N LEU A 488 19.20 -24.11 -5.60
CA LEU A 488 18.51 -23.19 -4.68
C LEU A 488 18.15 -23.81 -3.31
N LEU A 489 18.40 -25.11 -3.09
CA LEU A 489 18.40 -25.71 -1.74
C LEU A 489 19.64 -25.23 -0.95
N ARG A 490 19.68 -23.94 -0.53
CA ARG A 490 20.81 -23.31 0.21
C ARG A 490 20.97 -23.88 1.64
N ASP A 491 21.34 -25.15 1.74
CA ASP A 491 21.25 -26.05 2.92
C ASP A 491 22.07 -25.62 4.14
N LYS A 492 23.19 -24.90 3.94
CA LYS A 492 24.03 -24.36 5.01
C LYS A 492 23.46 -23.06 5.60
N ASN A 493 22.86 -22.23 4.77
CA ASN A 493 22.34 -20.91 5.10
C ASN A 493 20.79 -20.90 5.09
N PHE A 494 20.18 -22.02 5.51
CA PHE A 494 18.75 -22.25 5.27
C PHE A 494 17.81 -21.35 6.07
N LYS A 495 18.30 -20.77 7.18
CA LYS A 495 17.56 -19.82 8.03
C LYS A 495 17.37 -18.47 7.36
N GLU A 496 18.41 -17.98 6.67
CA GLU A 496 18.41 -16.71 5.92
C GLU A 496 17.46 -16.80 4.71
N HIS A 497 17.36 -17.98 4.10
CA HIS A 497 16.67 -18.21 2.83
C HIS A 497 15.40 -19.08 2.98
N TRP A 498 14.72 -18.95 4.12
CA TRP A 498 13.67 -19.87 4.56
C TRP A 498 12.52 -20.04 3.56
N GLY A 499 12.00 -18.95 3.00
CA GLY A 499 10.88 -18.99 2.06
C GLY A 499 11.26 -19.55 0.69
N ILE A 500 12.42 -19.14 0.12
CA ILE A 500 13.05 -19.76 -1.06
C ILE A 500 13.15 -21.28 -0.89
N ILE A 501 13.59 -21.76 0.28
CA ILE A 501 13.77 -23.20 0.51
C ILE A 501 12.40 -23.90 0.71
N LYS A 502 11.47 -23.31 1.46
CA LYS A 502 10.07 -23.81 1.57
C LYS A 502 9.39 -23.88 0.19
N ALA A 503 9.74 -22.99 -0.72
CA ALA A 503 9.30 -23.01 -2.12
C ALA A 503 10.04 -24.08 -2.96
N THR A 504 11.36 -24.16 -2.87
CA THR A 504 12.22 -25.10 -3.62
C THR A 504 11.90 -26.56 -3.26
N VAL A 505 11.86 -26.91 -1.97
CA VAL A 505 11.51 -28.28 -1.52
C VAL A 505 10.07 -28.61 -1.95
N GLY A 506 9.14 -27.66 -1.84
CA GLY A 506 7.76 -27.84 -2.30
C GLY A 506 7.64 -28.06 -3.81
N LEU A 507 8.45 -27.38 -4.62
CA LEU A 507 8.55 -27.58 -6.06
C LEU A 507 9.16 -28.95 -6.39
N ILE A 508 10.24 -29.35 -5.70
CA ILE A 508 10.86 -30.67 -5.87
C ILE A 508 9.89 -31.81 -5.49
N LYS A 509 9.09 -31.65 -4.42
CA LYS A 509 8.01 -32.58 -4.03
C LYS A 509 6.96 -32.78 -5.13
N ASN A 510 6.68 -31.74 -5.93
CA ASN A 510 5.76 -31.81 -7.06
C ASN A 510 6.41 -32.35 -8.34
N LEU A 511 7.70 -32.06 -8.56
CA LEU A 511 8.47 -32.55 -9.71
C LEU A 511 8.72 -34.06 -9.61
N SER A 512 8.97 -34.59 -8.40
CA SER A 512 9.14 -36.02 -8.14
C SER A 512 7.86 -36.85 -8.26
N LEU A 513 6.72 -36.24 -8.62
CA LEU A 513 5.53 -36.96 -9.08
C LEU A 513 5.67 -37.49 -10.53
N SER A 514 6.66 -37.01 -11.30
CA SER A 514 6.97 -37.54 -12.64
C SER A 514 8.18 -38.48 -12.62
N PRO A 515 8.04 -39.77 -12.98
CA PRO A 515 9.17 -40.71 -13.02
C PRO A 515 10.35 -40.24 -13.90
N THR A 516 10.06 -39.56 -15.01
CA THR A 516 11.10 -39.02 -15.92
C THR A 516 11.93 -37.88 -15.30
N ILE A 517 11.46 -37.28 -14.22
CA ILE A 517 12.14 -36.20 -13.50
C ILE A 517 12.86 -36.73 -12.25
N ILE A 518 12.40 -37.85 -11.66
CA ILE A 518 13.09 -38.48 -10.51
C ILE A 518 14.54 -38.84 -10.86
N ALA A 519 14.78 -39.41 -12.05
CA ALA A 519 16.14 -39.71 -12.52
C ALA A 519 17.04 -38.46 -12.55
N GLN A 520 16.56 -37.35 -13.14
CA GLN A 520 17.30 -36.09 -13.19
C GLN A 520 17.48 -35.44 -11.80
N LEU A 521 16.52 -35.59 -10.90
CA LEU A 521 16.66 -35.15 -9.50
C LEU A 521 17.73 -35.98 -8.76
N CYS A 522 17.84 -37.27 -9.06
CA CYS A 522 18.89 -38.16 -8.54
C CYS A 522 20.27 -37.72 -9.04
N GLU A 523 20.44 -37.58 -10.37
CA GLU A 523 21.67 -37.10 -11.03
C GLU A 523 22.15 -35.74 -10.49
N GLN A 524 21.22 -34.81 -10.24
CA GLN A 524 21.52 -33.48 -9.70
C GLN A 524 21.72 -33.46 -8.17
N ASN A 525 21.85 -34.62 -7.52
CA ASN A 525 22.08 -34.79 -6.07
C ASN A 525 20.95 -34.22 -5.17
N ALA A 526 19.72 -34.11 -5.66
CA ALA A 526 18.60 -33.57 -4.90
C ALA A 526 18.30 -34.38 -3.63
N VAL A 527 18.37 -35.72 -3.74
CA VAL A 527 18.15 -36.64 -2.61
C VAL A 527 19.10 -36.33 -1.45
N ARG A 528 20.40 -36.20 -1.74
CA ARG A 528 21.44 -35.92 -0.76
C ARG A 528 21.24 -34.59 -0.05
N ARG A 529 20.98 -33.53 -0.82
CA ARG A 529 20.73 -32.17 -0.27
C ARG A 529 19.42 -32.07 0.51
N LEU A 530 18.39 -32.82 0.15
CA LEU A 530 17.15 -32.91 0.94
C LEU A 530 17.39 -33.59 2.30
N ILE A 531 18.27 -34.60 2.37
CA ILE A 531 18.62 -35.28 3.63
C ILE A 531 19.54 -34.39 4.49
N GLU A 532 20.53 -33.73 3.90
CA GLU A 532 21.39 -32.75 4.58
C GLU A 532 20.56 -31.59 5.16
N LEU A 533 19.58 -31.08 4.39
CA LEU A 533 18.60 -30.11 4.88
C LEU A 533 17.71 -30.70 6.00
N LEU A 534 17.22 -31.93 5.89
CA LEU A 534 16.43 -32.59 6.94
C LEU A 534 17.20 -32.66 8.26
N ILE A 535 18.48 -33.06 8.21
CA ILE A 535 19.37 -33.14 9.38
C ILE A 535 19.58 -31.76 10.01
N ASN A 536 19.79 -30.72 9.18
CA ASN A 536 19.99 -29.36 9.66
C ASN A 536 18.70 -28.75 10.28
N VAL A 537 17.55 -28.94 9.63
CA VAL A 537 16.24 -28.47 10.12
C VAL A 537 15.83 -29.21 11.40
N ASP A 538 16.04 -30.53 11.47
CA ASP A 538 15.81 -31.33 12.68
C ASP A 538 16.70 -30.88 13.85
N ARG A 539 18.01 -30.71 13.62
CA ARG A 539 18.96 -30.23 14.63
C ARG A 539 18.55 -28.89 15.21
N GLU A 540 18.20 -27.92 14.36
CA GLU A 540 17.77 -26.60 14.84
C GLU A 540 16.39 -26.65 15.53
N ARG A 541 15.45 -27.48 15.07
CA ARG A 541 14.18 -27.72 15.77
C ARG A 541 14.40 -28.27 17.19
N THR A 542 15.36 -29.17 17.38
CA THR A 542 15.67 -29.74 18.72
C THR A 542 16.31 -28.75 19.69
N LYS A 543 16.73 -27.56 19.24
CA LYS A 543 17.23 -26.47 20.10
C LYS A 543 16.13 -25.52 20.60
N ILE A 544 14.89 -25.66 20.11
CA ILE A 544 13.79 -24.74 20.45
C ILE A 544 13.23 -25.11 21.82
N PHE A 545 13.49 -24.25 22.81
CA PHE A 545 12.95 -24.35 24.17
C PHE A 545 11.46 -23.95 24.24
N ASP A 546 10.84 -24.26 25.37
CA ASP A 546 9.39 -24.15 25.61
C ASP A 546 8.80 -22.75 25.37
N GLU A 547 9.56 -21.69 25.66
CA GLU A 547 9.19 -20.28 25.43
C GLU A 547 9.05 -19.95 23.94
N ASN A 548 9.76 -20.68 23.08
CA ASN A 548 9.83 -20.46 21.64
C ASN A 548 8.92 -21.42 20.83
N LYS A 549 7.95 -22.07 21.48
CA LYS A 549 7.01 -23.04 20.88
C LYS A 549 6.31 -22.57 19.59
N GLN A 550 6.08 -21.27 19.42
CA GLN A 550 5.46 -20.72 18.20
C GLN A 550 6.25 -21.06 16.92
N TYR A 551 7.58 -21.19 17.00
CA TYR A 551 8.43 -21.48 15.85
C TYR A 551 8.42 -22.96 15.46
N LEU A 552 8.15 -23.90 16.40
CA LEU A 552 8.15 -25.34 16.14
C LEU A 552 7.26 -25.72 14.95
N ARG A 553 6.08 -25.09 14.82
CA ARG A 553 5.15 -25.32 13.72
C ARG A 553 5.76 -25.04 12.34
N GLN A 554 6.65 -24.04 12.23
CA GLN A 554 7.32 -23.73 10.96
C GLN A 554 8.33 -24.82 10.58
N PHE A 555 9.12 -25.29 11.57
CA PHE A 555 10.04 -26.42 11.39
C PHE A 555 9.30 -27.71 11.04
N ASP A 556 8.18 -28.00 11.70
CA ASP A 556 7.32 -29.16 11.41
C ASP A 556 6.79 -29.12 9.96
N ILE A 557 6.34 -27.96 9.47
CA ILE A 557 5.91 -27.80 8.08
C ILE A 557 7.07 -28.03 7.09
N MET A 558 8.27 -27.52 7.38
CA MET A 558 9.44 -27.76 6.53
C MET A 558 9.78 -29.26 6.45
N ILE A 559 9.78 -29.94 7.60
CA ILE A 559 10.04 -31.40 7.70
C ILE A 559 8.97 -32.20 6.95
N GLU A 560 7.68 -31.82 7.05
CA GLU A 560 6.59 -32.46 6.30
C GLU A 560 6.75 -32.34 4.78
N ILE A 561 7.24 -31.18 4.31
CA ILE A 561 7.49 -30.97 2.87
C ILE A 561 8.72 -31.78 2.42
N ILE A 562 9.80 -31.83 3.21
CA ILE A 562 11.01 -32.63 2.89
C ILE A 562 10.69 -34.14 2.87
N LEU A 563 10.09 -34.68 3.94
CA LEU A 563 9.70 -36.10 4.01
C LEU A 563 8.67 -36.45 2.91
N GLY A 564 7.79 -35.51 2.58
CA GLY A 564 6.87 -35.65 1.45
C GLY A 564 7.57 -35.69 0.07
N ALA A 565 8.70 -35.02 -0.11
CA ALA A 565 9.53 -35.14 -1.30
C ALA A 565 10.26 -36.49 -1.35
N LEU A 566 10.84 -36.91 -0.22
CA LEU A 566 11.52 -38.20 -0.09
C LEU A 566 10.57 -39.39 -0.34
N ASN A 567 9.31 -39.32 0.12
CA ASN A 567 8.26 -40.33 -0.17
C ASN A 567 7.90 -40.49 -1.66
N ASN A 568 8.21 -39.50 -2.50
CA ASN A 568 8.08 -39.63 -3.95
C ASN A 568 9.36 -40.18 -4.57
N LEU A 569 10.52 -39.72 -4.11
CA LEU A 569 11.83 -40.13 -4.61
C LEU A 569 12.17 -41.60 -4.27
N VAL A 570 11.83 -42.09 -3.06
CA VAL A 570 12.12 -43.46 -2.58
C VAL A 570 11.49 -44.59 -3.43
N LYS A 571 10.58 -44.25 -4.34
CA LYS A 571 9.98 -45.17 -5.31
C LYS A 571 10.95 -45.55 -6.44
N ASP A 572 11.97 -44.72 -6.70
CA ASP A 572 13.09 -45.04 -7.58
C ASP A 572 14.18 -45.81 -6.82
N SER A 573 14.81 -46.78 -7.49
CA SER A 573 15.80 -47.67 -6.86
C SER A 573 17.10 -46.95 -6.52
N SER A 574 17.56 -46.02 -7.36
CA SER A 574 18.79 -45.26 -7.11
C SER A 574 18.60 -44.26 -5.98
N CYS A 575 17.48 -43.52 -5.99
CA CYS A 575 17.07 -42.65 -4.88
C CYS A 575 16.95 -43.43 -3.56
N LYS A 576 16.31 -44.60 -3.57
CA LYS A 576 16.16 -45.49 -2.40
C LYS A 576 17.49 -45.98 -1.85
N SER A 577 18.49 -46.22 -2.71
CA SER A 577 19.85 -46.56 -2.30
C SER A 577 20.53 -45.41 -1.53
N ILE A 578 20.48 -44.18 -2.08
CA ILE A 578 21.07 -42.98 -1.44
C ILE A 578 20.40 -42.67 -0.09
N ILE A 579 19.07 -42.81 0.01
CA ILE A 579 18.35 -42.58 1.29
C ILE A 579 18.83 -43.56 2.38
N LYS A 580 19.16 -44.81 2.02
CA LYS A 580 19.72 -45.80 2.96
C LYS A 580 21.17 -45.49 3.33
N GLU A 581 22.02 -45.12 2.37
CA GLU A 581 23.42 -44.76 2.60
C GLU A 581 23.57 -43.63 3.64
N MET A 582 22.69 -42.62 3.57
CA MET A 582 22.79 -41.41 4.39
C MET A 582 22.20 -41.53 5.81
N ASN A 583 21.78 -42.73 6.24
CA ASN A 583 21.43 -43.08 7.62
C ASN A 583 20.41 -42.14 8.33
N CYS A 584 19.55 -41.44 7.59
CA CYS A 584 18.55 -40.53 8.17
C CYS A 584 17.38 -41.23 8.88
N THR A 585 17.35 -42.56 8.88
CA THR A 585 16.30 -43.42 9.44
C THR A 585 15.92 -43.09 10.88
N SER A 586 16.89 -42.75 11.74
CA SER A 586 16.66 -42.39 13.14
C SER A 586 15.80 -41.12 13.30
N ILE A 587 15.99 -40.14 12.41
CA ILE A 587 15.18 -38.91 12.35
C ILE A 587 13.76 -39.26 11.89
N VAL A 588 13.61 -40.10 10.86
CA VAL A 588 12.29 -40.53 10.36
C VAL A 588 11.52 -41.33 11.42
N ILE A 589 12.19 -42.21 12.18
CA ILE A 589 11.60 -42.93 13.32
C ILE A 589 11.09 -41.94 14.38
N ARG A 590 11.86 -40.90 14.72
CA ARG A 590 11.44 -39.85 15.67
C ARG A 590 10.14 -39.17 15.23
N TYR A 591 10.02 -38.75 13.96
CA TYR A 591 8.80 -38.13 13.45
C TYR A 591 7.64 -39.11 13.24
N SER A 592 7.91 -40.41 13.05
CA SER A 592 6.85 -41.45 13.05
C SER A 592 6.18 -41.64 14.43
N ASN A 593 6.86 -41.24 15.51
CA ASN A 593 6.38 -41.31 16.89
C ASN A 593 5.85 -39.96 17.44
N MET A 594 5.84 -38.90 16.63
CA MET A 594 5.24 -37.61 17.01
C MET A 594 3.70 -37.70 17.04
N PRO A 595 3.02 -36.94 17.93
CA PRO A 595 1.55 -36.90 17.98
C PRO A 595 0.91 -36.12 16.80
N SER A 596 1.71 -35.48 15.94
CA SER A 596 1.23 -34.83 14.73
C SER A 596 0.87 -35.88 13.67
N CYS A 597 -0.43 -36.04 13.41
CA CYS A 597 -0.98 -37.05 12.50
C CYS A 597 -0.31 -37.04 11.10
N THR A 598 -0.11 -35.87 10.50
CA THR A 598 0.48 -35.74 9.16
C THR A 598 1.96 -36.15 9.13
N LEU A 599 2.76 -35.69 10.10
CA LEU A 599 4.18 -36.05 10.22
C LEU A 599 4.34 -37.55 10.52
N GLN A 600 3.51 -38.09 11.42
CA GLN A 600 3.47 -39.51 11.73
C GLN A 600 3.15 -40.34 10.48
N GLN A 601 2.10 -39.98 9.73
CA GLN A 601 1.69 -40.69 8.52
C GLN A 601 2.80 -40.66 7.45
N ILE A 602 3.32 -39.48 7.13
CA ILE A 602 4.33 -39.31 6.08
C ILE A 602 5.64 -40.02 6.45
N SER A 603 6.10 -39.94 7.71
CA SER A 603 7.28 -40.67 8.17
C SER A 603 7.08 -42.19 8.12
N SER A 604 5.87 -42.66 8.44
CA SER A 604 5.55 -44.10 8.43
C SER A 604 5.51 -44.69 7.03
N ILE A 605 5.07 -43.91 6.03
CA ILE A 605 5.17 -44.30 4.61
C ILE A 605 6.65 -44.44 4.23
N LEU A 606 7.51 -43.51 4.62
CA LEU A 606 8.94 -43.55 4.26
C LEU A 606 9.65 -44.77 4.87
N LEU A 607 9.39 -45.09 6.14
CA LEU A 607 9.96 -46.29 6.79
C LEU A 607 9.48 -47.58 6.12
N LYS A 608 8.21 -47.65 5.73
CA LYS A 608 7.66 -48.79 4.97
C LYS A 608 8.34 -48.94 3.62
N GLU A 609 8.47 -47.85 2.85
CA GLU A 609 9.14 -47.86 1.55
C GLU A 609 10.65 -48.15 1.66
N LEU A 610 11.28 -47.88 2.80
CA LEU A 610 12.68 -48.27 3.06
C LEU A 610 12.83 -49.73 3.52
N ASN A 611 11.74 -50.46 3.77
CA ASN A 611 11.74 -51.76 4.45
C ASN A 611 12.46 -51.69 5.81
N VAL A 612 12.05 -50.77 6.68
CA VAL A 612 12.55 -50.65 8.06
C VAL A 612 11.43 -51.06 9.02
N ASP A 613 11.62 -52.18 9.71
CA ASP A 613 10.67 -52.67 10.71
C ASP A 613 10.66 -51.77 11.96
N ARG A 614 9.47 -51.60 12.55
CA ARG A 614 9.25 -50.74 13.73
C ARG A 614 9.61 -51.45 15.04
N ASP A 615 10.79 -52.06 15.11
CA ASP A 615 11.26 -52.67 16.35
C ASP A 615 11.55 -51.60 17.40
N ARG A 616 10.68 -51.54 18.42
CA ARG A 616 10.79 -50.61 19.57
C ARG A 616 12.16 -50.70 20.27
N ASN A 617 12.83 -51.84 20.15
CA ASN A 617 14.10 -52.12 20.81
C ASN A 617 15.28 -51.34 20.21
N GLN A 618 15.20 -50.84 18.96
CA GLN A 618 16.28 -50.01 18.40
C GLN A 618 16.37 -48.61 19.04
N LEU A 619 15.34 -48.15 19.78
CA LEU A 619 15.44 -46.89 20.54
C LEU A 619 16.39 -47.01 21.75
N SER A 620 16.57 -48.20 22.34
CA SER A 620 17.43 -48.40 23.52
C SER A 620 18.91 -48.11 23.22
N ASP A 621 19.40 -48.60 22.07
CA ASP A 621 20.80 -48.46 21.67
C ASP A 621 21.09 -47.04 21.09
N LEU A 622 20.09 -46.39 20.51
CA LEU A 622 20.23 -45.02 20.00
C LEU A 622 20.10 -43.94 21.09
N SER A 623 19.25 -44.16 22.10
CA SER A 623 19.11 -43.24 23.24
C SER A 623 20.35 -43.23 24.13
N SER A 624 20.97 -44.39 24.35
CA SER A 624 22.24 -44.50 25.07
C SER A 624 23.38 -43.82 24.33
N HIS A 625 23.50 -43.97 23.00
CA HIS A 625 24.48 -43.21 22.21
C HIS A 625 24.25 -41.68 22.23
N GLN A 626 23.00 -41.19 22.19
CA GLN A 626 22.76 -39.74 22.36
C GLN A 626 23.08 -39.25 23.78
N GLN A 627 22.85 -40.06 24.82
CA GLN A 627 23.26 -39.72 26.19
C GLN A 627 24.79 -39.68 26.35
N LEU A 628 25.54 -40.60 25.74
CA LEU A 628 27.01 -40.55 25.76
C LEU A 628 27.56 -39.28 25.12
N ASN A 629 27.09 -38.90 23.93
CA ASN A 629 27.57 -37.68 23.26
C ASN A 629 27.23 -36.40 24.03
N ASN A 630 26.04 -36.30 24.62
CA ASN A 630 25.68 -35.16 25.46
C ASN A 630 26.53 -35.10 26.75
N ASN A 631 26.83 -36.25 27.37
CA ASN A 631 27.67 -36.31 28.56
C ASN A 631 29.12 -35.91 28.26
N ASN A 632 29.67 -36.29 27.11
CA ASN A 632 31.03 -35.91 26.71
C ASN A 632 31.18 -34.39 26.57
N HIS A 633 30.28 -33.71 25.85
CA HIS A 633 30.30 -32.25 25.78
C HIS A 633 30.07 -31.56 27.15
N MET A 634 29.34 -32.21 28.07
CA MET A 634 29.18 -31.69 29.43
C MET A 634 30.39 -31.93 30.35
N MET A 635 31.33 -32.80 29.96
CA MET A 635 32.63 -32.97 30.63
C MET A 635 33.63 -31.91 30.17
N ASP A 636 33.80 -31.69 28.85
CA ASP A 636 34.67 -30.63 28.31
C ASP A 636 34.31 -29.26 28.90
N SER A 637 33.00 -28.97 28.98
CA SER A 637 32.44 -27.74 29.53
C SER A 637 32.74 -27.53 31.03
N ARG A 638 33.18 -28.56 31.76
CA ARG A 638 33.59 -28.47 33.17
C ARG A 638 35.10 -28.25 33.31
N HIS A 639 35.93 -28.88 32.48
CA HIS A 639 37.38 -28.63 32.51
C HIS A 639 37.72 -27.20 32.07
N ILE A 640 36.98 -26.61 31.13
CA ILE A 640 37.15 -25.20 30.70
C ILE A 640 36.68 -24.19 31.78
N ARG A 641 36.11 -24.65 32.90
CA ARG A 641 35.73 -23.80 34.06
C ARG A 641 36.60 -24.02 35.32
N GLN A 642 37.73 -24.71 35.19
CA GLN A 642 38.71 -24.91 36.28
C GLN A 642 40.17 -24.69 35.83
N GLN A 643 40.38 -23.74 34.93
CA GLN A 643 41.67 -23.09 34.62
C GLN A 643 41.47 -21.58 34.55
#